data_AF-W2RJP1-F1
#
_entry.id   AF-W2RJP1-F1
#
_cell.length_a   1.000
_cell.length_b   1.000
_cell.length_c   1.000
_cell.angle_alpha   90.00
_cell.angle_beta   90.00
_cell.angle_gamma   90.00
#
_symmetry.space_group_name_H-M   'P 1'
#
loop_
_entity.id
_entity.type
_entity.pdbx_description
1 polymer ?
#
loop_
_entity_poly.entity_id
_entity_poly.type
_entity_poly.pdbx_seq_one_letter_code
_entity_poly.pdbx_strand_id
1 'polypeptide(L)'
;MKTEFKFSNLLGTVYGRGNLVFTPDGNSLLSPVGNRVSVFNLTKNTSYTLPFAHRRNITHLDLTSNGQLLLTIDEDGRAILTLFPRRISIYHFSFKGPVSALAFSPSGRHFAAGVGKRIQAWKTPRTPGTDAAGELEFAPFVLHRDYGGHFDEVRHLSWSGDSRFFISSSRDLTARLWSLDPEADFEPTVLSGHRQQVRAAWFSANQELIYTVSEDGALFRWEFVSRSAQQEADEEMTDPDDEERWRIVKKDFFMQNAKLKCAAFNPVTSLLTVCFASGLFSIYELPSFSNIHSLSMASSPISAVSINKSGEWLALGSAKTGQLLVWEHTSESNILKQSSHLDTMTTLSYSPDSTRIITGSDDGLIKIWDIASGFHIATFTEHGSAVTGSAYSKRGNVLFTSSLDGSIRAWDMLRYRNFRTFTAPTRLSFACLAIDPSAEVVCAASHDSFDIHLWSVQTGALLDQLSGHEGPISTLAFTPDGRYLISGSWDRTIRVWNVFDRSQSSEALQLTSDLLCVTVSPDSCQIAASTLDGQLTFWNLDTSVQESGFDGRRDVSGGRSLTSRRTAASTPGTKSFNTISYSADGTCLLAAGNSKYVCLYSISTLTLVKKFTVSINLSLDGTQEFLNSAAIMSNGMPRDTIDTEGENSDLEDRIDRSLPGVNRGKDATSRTITPAVRVTSAQFAPTGRSFCVASTEGLLVYSLDNTGMEDFDPFDLDIDVTPQNIKAMLSVAEPEYLKALVMSFRLNDKSLIQQVYESIPPTSTPLVIRELPRVYLPRLLRFLGEQLEATPHLEFHLLWVTELIGVHGRYIKEHQGEFVSELRAVLKGVEGVGKTVRTLSERNGFEIDFLTMRNKATGVKALENGHTGEENAMLLDGDEASADSEEAGDWMGVE
;
A
#
# COMPACT_ATOMS: atom_id res chain seq x y z
N MET A 1 23.67 -2.32 13.30
CA MET A 1 22.21 -2.59 13.36
C MET A 1 21.83 -4.08 13.47
N LYS A 2 20.61 -4.40 13.95
CA LYS A 2 19.97 -5.73 13.83
C LYS A 2 19.48 -5.93 12.39
N THR A 3 19.55 -7.17 11.87
CA THR A 3 19.31 -7.48 10.45
C THR A 3 18.16 -8.46 10.20
N GLU A 4 17.38 -8.80 11.23
CA GLU A 4 16.27 -9.75 11.15
C GLU A 4 14.98 -9.15 10.57
N PHE A 5 15.07 -8.46 9.44
CA PHE A 5 13.90 -7.86 8.80
C PHE A 5 12.87 -8.92 8.40
N LYS A 6 11.59 -8.62 8.62
CA LYS A 6 10.46 -9.41 8.16
C LYS A 6 9.56 -8.54 7.29
N PHE A 7 8.74 -9.20 6.48
CA PHE A 7 7.72 -8.52 5.70
C PHE A 7 6.70 -7.87 6.65
N SER A 8 6.45 -6.56 6.46
CA SER A 8 5.58 -5.77 7.33
C SER A 8 4.30 -5.35 6.63
N ASN A 9 4.41 -4.79 5.43
CA ASN A 9 3.26 -4.25 4.69
C ASN A 9 3.58 -4.23 3.18
N LEU A 10 2.53 -4.28 2.35
CA LEU A 10 2.59 -4.05 0.92
C LEU A 10 1.83 -2.76 0.60
N LEU A 11 2.58 -1.77 0.10
CA LEU A 11 2.09 -0.45 -0.30
C LEU A 11 2.14 -0.32 -1.83
N GLY A 12 1.74 0.83 -2.38
CA GLY A 12 1.85 1.11 -3.82
C GLY A 12 0.71 0.51 -4.67
N THR A 13 0.10 -0.57 -4.20
CA THR A 13 -1.01 -1.26 -4.85
C THR A 13 -2.15 -1.43 -3.86
N VAL A 14 -3.32 -0.87 -4.18
CA VAL A 14 -4.47 -0.81 -3.26
C VAL A 14 -5.50 -1.90 -3.58
N TYR A 15 -5.65 -2.24 -4.87
CA TYR A 15 -6.52 -3.29 -5.35
C TYR A 15 -5.93 -3.91 -6.62
N GLY A 16 -5.87 -5.24 -6.67
CA GLY A 16 -5.41 -5.99 -7.84
C GLY A 16 -6.58 -6.64 -8.59
N ARG A 17 -6.89 -7.88 -8.22
CA ARG A 17 -7.97 -8.68 -8.78
C ARG A 17 -8.66 -9.44 -7.63
N GLY A 18 -9.97 -9.64 -7.74
CA GLY A 18 -10.75 -10.47 -6.82
C GLY A 18 -11.96 -9.74 -6.25
N ASN A 19 -12.65 -10.31 -5.25
CA ASN A 19 -13.74 -9.60 -4.56
C ASN A 19 -13.24 -8.72 -3.41
N LEU A 20 -14.13 -7.85 -2.92
CA LEU A 20 -13.90 -6.99 -1.76
C LEU A 20 -14.79 -7.47 -0.60
N VAL A 21 -14.32 -7.33 0.64
CA VAL A 21 -15.07 -7.76 1.82
C VAL A 21 -14.89 -6.76 2.96
N PHE A 22 -15.99 -6.31 3.57
CA PHE A 22 -15.95 -5.54 4.82
C PHE A 22 -15.84 -6.48 6.03
N THR A 23 -15.19 -6.00 7.08
CA THR A 23 -15.29 -6.68 8.38
C THR A 23 -16.73 -6.59 8.93
N PRO A 24 -17.17 -7.54 9.76
CA PRO A 24 -18.51 -7.53 10.36
C PRO A 24 -18.83 -6.27 11.16
N ASP A 25 -17.80 -5.62 11.72
CA ASP A 25 -17.89 -4.34 12.42
C ASP A 25 -18.05 -3.13 11.48
N GLY A 26 -17.85 -3.32 10.17
CA GLY A 26 -17.91 -2.29 9.13
C GLY A 26 -16.70 -1.35 9.05
N ASN A 27 -15.80 -1.38 10.03
CA ASN A 27 -14.69 -0.41 10.13
C ASN A 27 -13.51 -0.67 9.19
N SER A 28 -13.33 -1.91 8.74
CA SER A 28 -12.16 -2.30 7.93
C SER A 28 -12.57 -2.96 6.62
N LEU A 29 -11.80 -2.70 5.58
CA LEU A 29 -11.97 -3.24 4.24
C LEU A 29 -10.81 -4.17 3.90
N LEU A 30 -11.12 -5.38 3.46
CA LEU A 30 -10.16 -6.35 2.95
C LEU A 30 -10.11 -6.23 1.43
N SER A 31 -8.94 -5.95 0.89
CA SER A 31 -8.70 -5.94 -0.55
C SER A 31 -7.61 -6.96 -0.93
N PRO A 32 -7.82 -7.72 -2.02
CA PRO A 32 -6.79 -8.57 -2.59
C PRO A 32 -5.81 -7.71 -3.39
N VAL A 33 -4.52 -7.86 -3.08
CA VAL A 33 -3.40 -7.17 -3.73
C VAL A 33 -2.44 -8.23 -4.26
N GLY A 34 -2.64 -8.61 -5.52
CA GLY A 34 -1.91 -9.72 -6.14
C GLY A 34 -2.24 -11.05 -5.44
N ASN A 35 -1.23 -11.64 -4.79
CA ASN A 35 -1.34 -12.90 -4.05
C ASN A 35 -1.46 -12.72 -2.53
N ARG A 36 -1.65 -11.49 -2.04
CA ARG A 36 -1.82 -11.14 -0.62
C ARG A 36 -3.13 -10.39 -0.39
N VAL A 37 -3.51 -10.23 0.87
CA VAL A 37 -4.68 -9.43 1.28
C VAL A 37 -4.22 -8.28 2.17
N SER A 38 -4.57 -7.07 1.78
CA SER A 38 -4.37 -5.85 2.57
C SER A 38 -5.65 -5.53 3.34
N VAL A 39 -5.50 -5.15 4.59
CA VAL A 39 -6.59 -4.75 5.49
C VAL A 39 -6.45 -3.27 5.76
N PHE A 40 -7.44 -2.49 5.31
CA PHE A 40 -7.50 -1.05 5.52
C PHE A 40 -8.51 -0.74 6.62
N ASN A 41 -8.05 -0.25 7.76
CA ASN A 41 -8.91 0.27 8.80
C ASN A 41 -9.23 1.74 8.51
N LEU A 42 -10.45 2.00 8.08
CA LEU A 42 -10.91 3.31 7.63
C LEU A 42 -11.12 4.28 8.81
N THR A 43 -11.44 3.75 10.00
CA THR A 43 -11.67 4.58 11.21
C THR A 43 -10.39 5.03 11.89
N LYS A 44 -9.37 4.15 11.94
CA LYS A 44 -8.07 4.44 12.57
C LYS A 44 -7.02 4.93 11.58
N ASN A 45 -7.35 4.97 10.28
CA ASN A 45 -6.42 5.28 9.20
C ASN A 45 -5.12 4.46 9.26
N THR A 46 -5.26 3.14 9.43
CA THR A 46 -4.12 2.20 9.50
C THR A 46 -4.28 1.09 8.47
N SER A 47 -3.17 0.59 7.94
CA SER A 47 -3.17 -0.62 7.13
C SER A 47 -2.14 -1.63 7.56
N TYR A 48 -2.41 -2.88 7.20
CA TYR A 48 -1.43 -3.95 7.24
C TYR A 48 -1.77 -4.99 6.18
N THR A 49 -0.77 -5.73 5.73
CA THR A 49 -0.95 -6.88 4.85
C THR A 49 -0.81 -8.17 5.65
N LEU A 50 -1.65 -9.16 5.35
CA LEU A 50 -1.54 -10.47 5.99
C LEU A 50 -0.22 -11.16 5.60
N PRO A 51 0.41 -11.91 6.52
CA PRO A 51 1.77 -12.41 6.32
C PRO A 51 1.84 -13.56 5.31
N PHE A 52 0.75 -14.29 5.08
CA PHE A 52 0.71 -15.36 4.08
C PHE A 52 0.80 -14.80 2.66
N ALA A 53 1.16 -15.66 1.71
CA ALA A 53 1.18 -15.36 0.29
C ALA A 53 0.69 -16.58 -0.49
N HIS A 54 -0.23 -16.36 -1.42
CA HIS A 54 -0.64 -17.37 -2.39
C HIS A 54 0.42 -17.58 -3.47
N ARG A 55 0.31 -18.70 -4.20
CA ARG A 55 1.19 -18.95 -5.35
C ARG A 55 0.68 -18.33 -6.64
N ARG A 56 -0.60 -17.96 -6.74
CA ARG A 56 -1.15 -17.17 -7.84
C ARG A 56 -1.96 -16.01 -7.26
N ASN A 57 -2.47 -15.13 -8.12
CA ASN A 57 -3.33 -14.04 -7.67
C ASN A 57 -4.58 -14.57 -6.96
N ILE A 58 -5.07 -13.81 -5.99
CA ILE A 58 -6.31 -14.12 -5.26
C ILE A 58 -7.51 -13.81 -6.16
N THR A 59 -8.49 -14.72 -6.18
CA THR A 59 -9.76 -14.53 -6.90
C THR A 59 -10.90 -14.23 -5.95
N HIS A 60 -10.97 -14.99 -4.85
CA HIS A 60 -12.03 -14.87 -3.87
C HIS A 60 -11.49 -14.88 -2.45
N LEU A 61 -12.08 -14.06 -1.61
CA LEU A 61 -11.92 -14.10 -0.17
C LEU A 61 -13.28 -13.92 0.49
N ASP A 62 -13.48 -14.53 1.64
CA ASP A 62 -14.66 -14.26 2.45
C ASP A 62 -14.33 -14.45 3.93
N LEU A 63 -15.07 -13.75 4.78
CA LEU A 63 -14.87 -13.73 6.22
C LEU A 63 -16.09 -14.33 6.91
N THR A 64 -15.86 -15.08 7.98
CA THR A 64 -16.96 -15.53 8.82
C THR A 64 -17.70 -14.35 9.46
N SER A 65 -19.00 -14.51 9.70
CA SER A 65 -19.86 -13.45 10.27
C SER A 65 -19.40 -12.94 11.65
N ASN A 66 -18.61 -13.73 12.38
CA ASN A 66 -17.97 -13.37 13.65
C ASN A 66 -16.58 -12.71 13.51
N GLY A 67 -16.05 -12.59 12.29
CA GLY A 67 -14.77 -11.96 12.00
C GLY A 67 -13.53 -12.75 12.41
N GLN A 68 -13.67 -14.03 12.77
CA GLN A 68 -12.55 -14.84 13.27
C GLN A 68 -11.75 -15.51 12.16
N LEU A 69 -12.41 -16.06 11.14
CA LEU A 69 -11.77 -16.85 10.10
C LEU A 69 -11.91 -16.17 8.75
N LEU A 70 -10.79 -16.08 8.04
CA LEU A 70 -10.69 -15.60 6.68
C LEU A 70 -10.30 -16.77 5.78
N LEU A 71 -11.09 -17.06 4.76
CA LEU A 71 -10.73 -18.02 3.73
C LEU A 71 -10.45 -17.26 2.43
N THR A 72 -9.26 -17.51 1.86
CA THR A 72 -8.79 -16.86 0.64
C THR A 72 -8.44 -17.92 -0.38
N ILE A 73 -8.76 -17.69 -1.65
CA ILE A 73 -8.61 -18.67 -2.73
C ILE A 73 -7.87 -18.03 -3.90
N ASP A 74 -6.89 -18.75 -4.45
CA ASP A 74 -6.15 -18.34 -5.65
C ASP A 74 -6.83 -18.78 -6.97
N GLU A 75 -6.27 -18.35 -8.10
CA GLU A 75 -6.73 -18.70 -9.46
C GLU A 75 -6.79 -20.21 -9.73
N ASP A 76 -5.96 -21.02 -9.08
CA ASP A 76 -5.92 -22.48 -9.26
C ASP A 76 -6.90 -23.23 -8.33
N GLY A 77 -7.58 -22.51 -7.42
CA GLY A 77 -8.44 -23.09 -6.40
C GLY A 77 -7.69 -23.57 -5.16
N ARG A 78 -6.51 -23.02 -4.84
CA ARG A 78 -5.86 -23.24 -3.55
C ARG A 78 -6.38 -22.25 -2.53
N ALA A 79 -6.91 -22.78 -1.44
CA ALA A 79 -7.42 -22.04 -0.31
C ALA A 79 -6.39 -21.96 0.83
N ILE A 80 -6.33 -20.80 1.47
CA ILE A 80 -5.64 -20.57 2.74
C ILE A 80 -6.67 -20.08 3.75
N LEU A 81 -6.82 -20.83 4.85
CA LEU A 81 -7.63 -20.42 5.99
C LEU A 81 -6.74 -19.73 7.03
N THR A 82 -7.12 -18.52 7.41
CA THR A 82 -6.36 -17.65 8.32
C THR A 82 -7.21 -17.26 9.51
N LEU A 83 -6.61 -17.29 10.70
CA LEU A 83 -7.18 -16.68 11.89
C LEU A 83 -6.95 -15.17 11.82
N PHE A 84 -8.01 -14.42 11.50
CA PHE A 84 -7.93 -13.02 11.14
C PHE A 84 -7.43 -12.13 12.29
N PRO A 85 -7.91 -12.22 13.54
CA PRO A 85 -7.44 -11.36 14.63
C PRO A 85 -5.96 -11.53 14.97
N ARG A 86 -5.43 -12.77 14.90
CA ARG A 86 -4.01 -13.06 15.19
C ARG A 86 -3.12 -13.00 13.94
N ARG A 87 -3.70 -12.89 12.75
CA ARG A 87 -2.99 -12.82 11.45
C ARG A 87 -2.15 -14.07 11.15
N ILE A 88 -2.59 -15.25 11.58
CA ILE A 88 -1.86 -16.53 11.39
C ILE A 88 -2.62 -17.42 10.41
N SER A 89 -1.95 -17.88 9.35
CA SER A 89 -2.49 -18.90 8.45
C SER A 89 -2.45 -20.27 9.12
N ILE A 90 -3.59 -20.96 9.17
CA ILE A 90 -3.76 -22.24 9.85
C ILE A 90 -3.71 -23.39 8.85
N TYR A 91 -4.64 -23.41 7.90
CA TYR A 91 -4.83 -24.54 7.01
C TYR A 91 -4.65 -24.16 5.54
N HIS A 92 -4.05 -25.09 4.79
CA HIS A 92 -3.94 -25.02 3.35
C HIS A 92 -4.81 -26.12 2.76
N PHE A 93 -5.71 -25.76 1.86
CA PHE A 93 -6.65 -26.66 1.22
C PHE A 93 -6.64 -26.42 -0.29
N SER A 94 -6.87 -27.43 -1.11
CA SER A 94 -6.93 -27.26 -2.56
C SER A 94 -8.22 -27.85 -3.08
N PHE A 95 -9.02 -27.01 -3.73
CA PHE A 95 -10.12 -27.45 -4.58
C PHE A 95 -9.55 -28.15 -5.82
N LYS A 96 -10.36 -29.01 -6.44
CA LYS A 96 -9.96 -29.76 -7.64
C LYS A 96 -10.00 -28.94 -8.93
N GLY A 97 -10.50 -27.71 -8.87
CA GLY A 97 -10.62 -26.80 -10.00
C GLY A 97 -10.77 -25.36 -9.52
N PRO A 98 -10.79 -24.40 -10.47
CA PRO A 98 -10.92 -22.98 -10.14
C PRO A 98 -12.25 -22.71 -9.45
N VAL A 99 -12.19 -21.88 -8.40
CA VAL A 99 -13.37 -21.45 -7.66
C VAL A 99 -13.85 -20.13 -8.25
N SER A 100 -15.13 -20.07 -8.58
CA SER A 100 -15.78 -18.94 -9.24
C SER A 100 -16.75 -18.18 -8.33
N ALA A 101 -17.16 -18.78 -7.22
CA ALA A 101 -17.98 -18.16 -6.19
C ALA A 101 -17.65 -18.76 -4.82
N LEU A 102 -17.68 -17.93 -3.78
CA LEU A 102 -17.45 -18.31 -2.40
C LEU A 102 -18.42 -17.51 -1.51
N ALA A 103 -19.07 -18.19 -0.56
CA ALA A 103 -19.86 -17.52 0.47
C ALA A 103 -19.91 -18.33 1.77
N PHE A 104 -19.58 -17.70 2.89
CA PHE A 104 -19.85 -18.24 4.23
C PHE A 104 -21.33 -18.14 4.56
N SER A 105 -21.83 -19.15 5.27
CA SER A 105 -23.16 -19.08 5.88
C SER A 105 -23.19 -17.99 6.96
N PRO A 106 -24.30 -17.25 7.11
CA PRO A 106 -24.46 -16.28 8.20
C PRO A 106 -24.26 -16.88 9.59
N SER A 107 -24.59 -18.16 9.78
CA SER A 107 -24.33 -18.91 11.01
C SER A 107 -22.84 -19.17 11.30
N GLY A 108 -21.98 -19.06 10.28
CA GLY A 108 -20.54 -19.35 10.35
C GLY A 108 -20.18 -20.84 10.44
N ARG A 109 -21.16 -21.77 10.38
CA ARG A 109 -20.94 -23.23 10.48
C ARG A 109 -20.61 -23.92 9.16
N HIS A 110 -21.05 -23.32 8.06
CA HIS A 110 -20.83 -23.84 6.71
C HIS A 110 -20.31 -22.74 5.80
N PHE A 111 -19.70 -23.14 4.70
CA PHE A 111 -19.43 -22.28 3.56
C PHE A 111 -19.69 -23.04 2.26
N ALA A 112 -20.15 -22.33 1.24
CA ALA A 112 -20.40 -22.88 -0.08
C ALA A 112 -19.38 -22.33 -1.07
N ALA A 113 -18.86 -23.20 -1.92
CA ALA A 113 -17.92 -22.85 -2.99
C ALA A 113 -18.41 -23.39 -4.34
N GLY A 114 -18.47 -22.54 -5.35
CA GLY A 114 -18.74 -22.91 -6.74
C GLY A 114 -17.45 -23.33 -7.44
N VAL A 115 -17.35 -24.62 -7.80
CA VAL A 115 -16.20 -25.19 -8.51
C VAL A 115 -16.64 -25.57 -9.92
N GLY A 116 -16.48 -24.65 -10.87
CA GLY A 116 -17.05 -24.75 -12.21
C GLY A 116 -18.58 -24.85 -12.12
N LYS A 117 -19.16 -25.95 -12.62
CA LYS A 117 -20.60 -26.21 -12.62
C LYS A 117 -21.18 -26.85 -11.36
N ARG A 118 -20.32 -27.20 -10.40
CA ARG A 118 -20.74 -27.87 -9.14
C ARG A 118 -20.66 -26.92 -7.98
N ILE A 119 -21.52 -27.12 -6.98
CA ILE A 119 -21.49 -26.36 -5.73
C ILE A 119 -21.14 -27.31 -4.61
N GLN A 120 -20.10 -27.00 -3.86
CA GLN A 120 -19.66 -27.80 -2.72
C GLN A 120 -19.94 -27.03 -1.43
N ALA A 121 -20.80 -27.59 -0.57
CA ALA A 121 -21.03 -27.09 0.77
C ALA A 121 -20.12 -27.82 1.74
N TRP A 122 -19.29 -27.06 2.44
CA TRP A 122 -18.30 -27.56 3.39
C TRP A 122 -18.63 -27.07 4.80
N LYS A 123 -18.27 -27.86 5.81
CA LYS A 123 -18.31 -27.43 7.20
C LYS A 123 -17.12 -26.53 7.50
N THR A 124 -17.34 -25.46 8.25
CA THR A 124 -16.23 -24.65 8.74
C THR A 124 -15.45 -25.43 9.79
N PRO A 125 -14.13 -25.48 9.67
CA PRO A 125 -13.31 -26.23 10.60
C PRO A 125 -13.31 -25.57 11.97
N ARG A 126 -13.25 -26.39 13.01
CA ARG A 126 -12.99 -25.89 14.36
C ARG A 126 -11.53 -25.45 14.45
N THR A 127 -11.28 -24.32 15.08
CA THR A 127 -9.93 -23.75 15.17
C THR A 127 -9.42 -23.69 16.61
N PRO A 128 -8.11 -23.88 16.82
CA PRO A 128 -7.50 -23.75 18.14
C PRO A 128 -7.80 -22.38 18.74
N GLY A 129 -8.44 -22.36 19.91
CA GLY A 129 -8.88 -21.15 20.60
C GLY A 129 -10.39 -20.92 20.68
N THR A 130 -11.20 -21.66 19.90
CA THR A 130 -12.64 -21.76 20.17
C THR A 130 -12.94 -22.77 21.28
N ASP A 131 -12.21 -23.89 21.30
CA ASP A 131 -12.24 -24.88 22.38
C ASP A 131 -10.91 -24.88 23.15
N ALA A 132 -10.97 -25.01 24.48
CA ALA A 132 -9.79 -24.96 25.37
C ALA A 132 -8.77 -26.11 25.14
N ALA A 133 -9.15 -27.17 24.42
CA ALA A 133 -8.34 -28.35 24.13
C ALA A 133 -8.18 -28.63 22.62
N GLY A 134 -8.53 -27.69 21.76
CA GLY A 134 -8.51 -27.90 20.30
C GLY A 134 -7.09 -27.91 19.72
N GLU A 135 -6.67 -29.05 19.16
CA GLU A 135 -5.43 -29.20 18.38
C GLU A 135 -5.66 -28.93 16.88
N LEU A 136 -4.57 -28.83 16.12
CA LEU A 136 -4.64 -28.74 14.66
C LEU A 136 -4.89 -30.11 14.05
N GLU A 137 -6.01 -30.27 13.36
CA GLU A 137 -6.35 -31.49 12.64
C GLU A 137 -5.64 -31.52 11.27
N PHE A 138 -5.25 -32.70 10.80
CA PHE A 138 -4.60 -32.85 9.49
C PHE A 138 -5.52 -32.50 8.32
N ALA A 139 -6.79 -32.91 8.40
CA ALA A 139 -7.81 -32.70 7.36
C ALA A 139 -9.10 -32.13 7.99
N PRO A 140 -9.12 -30.83 8.27
CA PRO A 140 -10.18 -30.21 9.08
C PRO A 140 -11.44 -29.88 8.26
N PHE A 141 -11.33 -29.84 6.93
CA PHE A 141 -12.44 -29.54 6.03
C PHE A 141 -13.24 -30.81 5.74
N VAL A 142 -14.48 -30.84 6.25
CA VAL A 142 -15.43 -31.92 5.99
C VAL A 142 -16.44 -31.45 4.97
N LEU A 143 -16.49 -32.14 3.82
CA LEU A 143 -17.52 -31.90 2.80
C LEU A 143 -18.88 -32.30 3.38
N HIS A 144 -19.84 -31.38 3.42
CA HIS A 144 -21.22 -31.67 3.79
C HIS A 144 -21.96 -32.29 2.62
N ARG A 145 -22.00 -31.59 1.48
CA ARG A 145 -22.70 -32.01 0.25
C ARG A 145 -22.06 -31.45 -1.02
N ASP A 146 -22.13 -32.22 -2.11
CA ASP A 146 -21.80 -31.79 -3.48
C ASP A 146 -23.10 -31.72 -4.29
N TYR A 147 -23.46 -30.54 -4.75
CA TYR A 147 -24.68 -30.29 -5.53
C TYR A 147 -24.33 -30.25 -7.02
N GLY A 148 -24.91 -31.19 -7.76
CA GLY A 148 -24.88 -31.22 -9.22
C GLY A 148 -26.23 -30.79 -9.79
N GLY A 149 -26.24 -29.74 -10.60
CA GLY A 149 -27.46 -29.30 -11.26
C GLY A 149 -27.25 -28.25 -12.35
N HIS A 150 -26.31 -27.33 -12.15
CA HIS A 150 -25.95 -26.36 -13.17
C HIS A 150 -25.26 -27.00 -14.38
N PHE A 151 -25.47 -26.40 -15.55
CA PHE A 151 -24.89 -26.85 -16.81
C PHE A 151 -23.59 -26.12 -17.15
N ASP A 152 -23.41 -24.92 -16.61
CA ASP A 152 -22.24 -24.07 -16.80
C ASP A 152 -21.74 -23.51 -15.44
N GLU A 153 -20.72 -22.66 -15.48
CA GLU A 153 -20.03 -22.08 -14.33
C GLU A 153 -20.97 -21.31 -13.38
N VAL A 154 -20.89 -21.60 -12.09
CA VAL A 154 -21.58 -20.88 -11.02
C VAL A 154 -20.88 -19.54 -10.77
N ARG A 155 -21.61 -18.43 -10.80
CA ARG A 155 -21.03 -17.07 -10.69
C ARG A 155 -21.24 -16.39 -9.35
N HIS A 156 -22.34 -16.69 -8.67
CA HIS A 156 -22.65 -16.09 -7.38
C HIS A 156 -23.36 -17.10 -6.48
N LEU A 157 -23.10 -16.98 -5.19
CA LEU A 157 -23.75 -17.75 -4.14
C LEU A 157 -24.23 -16.79 -3.06
N SER A 158 -25.50 -16.89 -2.67
CA SER A 158 -26.06 -16.12 -1.57
C SER A 158 -26.80 -17.03 -0.60
N TRP A 159 -26.49 -16.93 0.68
CA TRP A 159 -27.19 -17.64 1.73
C TRP A 159 -28.47 -16.94 2.16
N SER A 160 -29.44 -17.69 2.65
CA SER A 160 -30.59 -17.17 3.39
C SER A 160 -30.15 -16.65 4.75
N GLY A 161 -30.93 -15.73 5.33
CA GLY A 161 -30.62 -15.13 6.64
C GLY A 161 -30.55 -16.16 7.78
N ASP A 162 -31.27 -17.27 7.67
CA ASP A 162 -31.28 -18.39 8.61
C ASP A 162 -30.26 -19.51 8.29
N SER A 163 -29.49 -19.37 7.20
CA SER A 163 -28.50 -20.36 6.73
C SER A 163 -29.05 -21.73 6.32
N ARG A 164 -30.38 -21.88 6.14
CA ARG A 164 -30.99 -23.16 5.71
C ARG A 164 -30.97 -23.33 4.19
N PHE A 165 -31.17 -22.24 3.46
CA PHE A 165 -31.20 -22.22 2.01
C PHE A 165 -30.05 -21.39 1.46
N PHE A 166 -29.70 -21.64 0.21
CA PHE A 166 -28.83 -20.77 -0.54
C PHE A 166 -29.26 -20.76 -2.01
N ILE A 167 -29.04 -19.63 -2.67
CA ILE A 167 -29.29 -19.47 -4.09
C ILE A 167 -27.96 -19.43 -4.81
N SER A 168 -27.90 -20.11 -5.95
CA SER A 168 -26.79 -20.03 -6.89
C SER A 168 -27.25 -19.39 -8.19
N SER A 169 -26.41 -18.52 -8.75
CA SER A 169 -26.56 -18.04 -10.11
C SER A 169 -25.49 -18.64 -11.01
N SER A 170 -25.83 -18.88 -12.28
CA SER A 170 -24.95 -19.55 -13.22
C SER A 170 -24.92 -18.86 -14.58
N ARG A 171 -23.86 -19.16 -15.32
CA ARG A 171 -23.69 -18.77 -16.72
C ARG A 171 -24.72 -19.44 -17.65
N ASP A 172 -25.36 -20.53 -17.19
CA ASP A 172 -26.41 -21.27 -17.91
C ASP A 172 -27.78 -20.55 -17.99
N LEU A 173 -27.84 -19.24 -17.72
CA LEU A 173 -29.06 -18.40 -17.73
C LEU A 173 -30.07 -18.69 -16.60
N THR A 174 -29.73 -19.57 -15.66
CA THR A 174 -30.62 -19.94 -14.55
C THR A 174 -30.06 -19.55 -13.18
N ALA A 175 -30.96 -19.28 -12.24
CA ALA A 175 -30.67 -19.31 -10.81
C ALA A 175 -31.35 -20.54 -10.19
N ARG A 176 -30.78 -21.10 -9.13
CA ARG A 176 -31.32 -22.29 -8.45
C ARG A 176 -31.36 -22.09 -6.96
N LEU A 177 -32.44 -22.57 -6.34
CA LEU A 177 -32.61 -22.57 -4.90
C LEU A 177 -32.27 -23.95 -4.34
N TRP A 178 -31.41 -23.98 -3.33
CA TRP A 178 -30.92 -25.20 -2.70
C TRP A 178 -31.19 -25.17 -1.21
N SER A 179 -31.46 -26.34 -0.63
CA SER A 179 -31.46 -26.53 0.82
C SER A 179 -30.14 -27.17 1.27
N LEU A 180 -29.66 -26.77 2.44
CA LEU A 180 -28.49 -27.37 3.05
C LEU A 180 -28.77 -28.81 3.46
N ASP A 181 -29.82 -29.00 4.25
CA ASP A 181 -30.35 -30.30 4.65
C ASP A 181 -31.69 -30.57 3.92
N PRO A 182 -32.13 -31.83 3.79
CA PRO A 182 -33.41 -32.14 3.15
C PRO A 182 -34.52 -31.64 4.06
N GLU A 183 -35.32 -30.70 3.57
CA GLU A 183 -36.47 -30.14 4.27
C GLU A 183 -37.75 -30.82 3.77
N ALA A 184 -38.77 -30.92 4.62
CA ALA A 184 -40.08 -31.43 4.21
C ALA A 184 -40.71 -30.44 3.21
N ASP A 185 -41.33 -30.97 2.15
CA ASP A 185 -42.05 -30.20 1.12
C ASP A 185 -41.20 -29.19 0.34
N PHE A 186 -39.86 -29.36 0.32
CA PHE A 186 -38.96 -28.54 -0.47
C PHE A 186 -38.24 -29.36 -1.55
N GLU A 187 -38.47 -29.01 -2.81
CA GLU A 187 -37.71 -29.50 -3.94
C GLU A 187 -36.77 -28.41 -4.48
N PRO A 188 -35.51 -28.73 -4.84
CA PRO A 188 -34.62 -27.77 -5.47
C PRO A 188 -35.22 -27.17 -6.75
N THR A 189 -35.62 -25.90 -6.70
CA THR A 189 -36.30 -25.23 -7.80
C THR A 189 -35.32 -24.48 -8.72
N VAL A 190 -35.68 -24.43 -10.00
CA VAL A 190 -34.93 -23.70 -11.02
C VAL A 190 -35.71 -22.44 -11.41
N LEU A 191 -35.04 -21.29 -11.33
CA LEU A 191 -35.55 -19.99 -11.75
C LEU A 191 -35.00 -19.69 -13.15
N SER A 192 -35.81 -19.93 -14.18
CA SER A 192 -35.45 -19.76 -15.59
C SER A 192 -36.24 -18.63 -16.28
N GLY A 193 -35.58 -17.85 -17.13
CA GLY A 193 -36.26 -16.82 -17.93
C GLY A 193 -35.36 -15.69 -18.43
N HIS A 194 -34.08 -15.70 -18.08
CA HIS A 194 -33.11 -14.69 -18.49
C HIS A 194 -32.59 -14.91 -19.91
N ARG A 195 -32.17 -13.83 -20.57
CA ARG A 195 -31.61 -13.87 -21.94
C ARG A 195 -30.09 -14.01 -21.97
N GLN A 196 -29.42 -13.45 -20.97
CA GLN A 196 -27.97 -13.58 -20.74
C GLN A 196 -27.69 -14.15 -19.36
N GLN A 197 -26.42 -14.43 -19.07
CA GLN A 197 -25.99 -15.08 -17.83
C GLN A 197 -26.47 -14.33 -16.59
N VAL A 198 -26.86 -15.08 -15.56
CA VAL A 198 -27.34 -14.52 -14.29
C VAL A 198 -26.13 -14.18 -13.44
N ARG A 199 -25.88 -12.88 -13.25
CA ARG A 199 -24.70 -12.37 -12.55
C ARG A 199 -24.81 -12.58 -11.05
N ALA A 200 -25.99 -12.34 -10.48
CA ALA A 200 -26.23 -12.54 -9.07
C ALA A 200 -27.70 -12.77 -8.76
N ALA A 201 -27.96 -13.37 -7.61
CA ALA A 201 -29.28 -13.60 -7.08
C ALA A 201 -29.24 -13.47 -5.56
N TRP A 202 -30.31 -12.97 -4.95
CA TRP A 202 -30.42 -12.75 -3.51
C TRP A 202 -31.85 -12.98 -3.00
N PHE A 203 -31.94 -13.27 -1.70
CA PHE A 203 -33.20 -13.24 -0.95
C PHE A 203 -33.53 -11.83 -0.47
N SER A 204 -34.82 -11.53 -0.31
CA SER A 204 -35.28 -10.44 0.56
C SER A 204 -35.01 -10.76 2.04
N ALA A 205 -35.13 -9.76 2.91
CA ALA A 205 -34.99 -9.95 4.36
C ALA A 205 -35.93 -11.03 4.92
N ASN A 206 -37.17 -11.07 4.43
CA ASN A 206 -38.19 -12.05 4.83
C ASN A 206 -38.09 -13.38 4.05
N GLN A 207 -37.21 -13.46 3.03
CA GLN A 207 -36.97 -14.63 2.18
C GLN A 207 -38.15 -15.07 1.28
N GLU A 208 -39.25 -14.30 1.26
CA GLU A 208 -40.40 -14.55 0.38
C GLU A 208 -40.16 -14.10 -1.07
N LEU A 209 -39.27 -13.12 -1.26
CA LEU A 209 -38.94 -12.57 -2.57
C LEU A 209 -37.53 -12.99 -2.94
N ILE A 210 -37.35 -13.42 -4.19
CA ILE A 210 -36.02 -13.63 -4.76
C ILE A 210 -35.79 -12.61 -5.87
N TYR A 211 -34.65 -11.94 -5.82
CA TYR A 211 -34.20 -11.03 -6.86
C TYR A 211 -33.09 -11.69 -7.67
N THR A 212 -33.23 -11.67 -8.99
CA THR A 212 -32.19 -12.17 -9.90
C THR A 212 -31.80 -11.08 -10.88
N VAL A 213 -30.50 -10.83 -11.03
CA VAL A 213 -29.94 -9.82 -11.94
C VAL A 213 -29.09 -10.50 -13.00
N SER A 214 -29.35 -10.15 -14.27
CA SER A 214 -28.64 -10.66 -15.43
C SER A 214 -27.64 -9.68 -16.02
N GLU A 215 -26.73 -10.19 -16.85
CA GLU A 215 -25.70 -9.39 -17.53
C GLU A 215 -26.25 -8.36 -18.53
N ASP A 216 -27.40 -8.63 -19.16
CA ASP A 216 -28.09 -7.70 -20.07
C ASP A 216 -28.80 -6.56 -19.33
N GLY A 217 -28.73 -6.52 -18.00
CA GLY A 217 -29.28 -5.44 -17.19
C GLY A 217 -30.78 -5.59 -16.91
N ALA A 218 -31.27 -6.83 -16.79
CA ALA A 218 -32.61 -7.12 -16.33
C ALA A 218 -32.60 -7.54 -14.85
N LEU A 219 -33.60 -7.09 -14.10
CA LEU A 219 -33.90 -7.50 -12.73
C LEU A 219 -35.25 -8.20 -12.72
N PHE A 220 -35.30 -9.47 -12.31
CA PHE A 220 -36.55 -10.18 -12.11
C PHE A 220 -36.84 -10.36 -10.63
N ARG A 221 -38.10 -10.14 -10.26
CA ARG A 221 -38.67 -10.43 -8.95
C ARG A 221 -39.47 -11.72 -9.02
N TRP A 222 -39.11 -12.66 -8.16
CA TRP A 222 -39.74 -13.97 -8.04
C TRP A 222 -40.51 -14.06 -6.73
N GLU A 223 -41.71 -14.62 -6.80
CA GLU A 223 -42.57 -14.90 -5.64
C GLU A 223 -43.14 -16.30 -5.74
N PHE A 224 -43.44 -16.89 -4.59
CA PHE A 224 -44.12 -18.17 -4.51
C PHE A 224 -45.63 -17.94 -4.53
N VAL A 225 -46.24 -18.03 -5.71
CA VAL A 225 -47.65 -17.68 -5.93
C VAL A 225 -48.34 -18.72 -6.82
N SER A 226 -49.63 -18.89 -6.64
CA SER A 226 -50.49 -19.63 -7.58
C SER A 226 -50.68 -18.84 -8.88
N ARG A 227 -51.21 -19.50 -9.92
CA ARG A 227 -51.54 -18.83 -11.19
C ARG A 227 -52.61 -17.76 -10.92
N SER A 228 -52.38 -16.52 -11.34
CA SER A 228 -53.41 -15.48 -11.27
C SER A 228 -54.41 -15.62 -12.42
N ALA A 229 -55.70 -15.43 -12.14
CA ALA A 229 -56.82 -15.61 -13.07
C ALA A 229 -56.74 -14.76 -14.37
N GLN A 230 -55.86 -13.76 -14.46
CA GLN A 230 -55.66 -12.97 -15.68
C GLN A 230 -54.87 -13.71 -16.78
N GLN A 231 -54.23 -14.85 -16.48
CA GLN A 231 -53.58 -15.73 -17.45
C GLN A 231 -54.43 -16.95 -17.86
N GLU A 232 -55.68 -17.03 -17.41
CA GLU A 232 -56.64 -18.09 -17.79
C GLU A 232 -57.28 -17.84 -19.16
N ALA A 233 -57.16 -16.64 -19.74
CA ALA A 233 -57.86 -16.28 -20.98
C ALA A 233 -57.23 -16.85 -22.27
N ASP A 234 -55.98 -17.32 -22.24
CA ASP A 234 -55.23 -17.68 -23.45
C ASP A 234 -54.90 -19.18 -23.61
N GLU A 235 -55.24 -20.05 -22.65
CA GLU A 235 -55.05 -21.50 -22.79
C GLU A 235 -56.23 -22.27 -22.17
N GLU A 236 -57.14 -22.76 -23.03
CA GLU A 236 -58.09 -23.81 -22.65
C GLU A 236 -57.31 -25.08 -22.33
N MET A 237 -57.20 -25.43 -21.05
CA MET A 237 -57.11 -26.77 -20.43
C MET A 237 -56.57 -26.57 -19.00
N THR A 238 -57.45 -26.45 -18.02
CA THR A 238 -57.11 -26.37 -16.59
C THR A 238 -56.95 -27.77 -15.99
N ASP A 239 -55.74 -28.10 -15.51
CA ASP A 239 -55.54 -29.20 -14.55
C ASP A 239 -56.00 -28.74 -13.14
N PRO A 240 -56.57 -29.62 -12.29
CA PRO A 240 -57.18 -29.22 -11.02
C PRO A 240 -56.20 -28.98 -9.85
N ASP A 241 -54.90 -29.22 -10.04
CA ASP A 241 -53.88 -29.08 -9.01
C ASP A 241 -52.96 -27.88 -9.33
N ASP A 242 -53.50 -26.66 -9.21
CA ASP A 242 -52.75 -25.42 -9.39
C ASP A 242 -51.88 -25.14 -8.14
N GLU A 243 -50.85 -25.96 -7.95
CA GLU A 243 -49.88 -25.83 -6.86
C GLU A 243 -49.13 -24.49 -6.94
N GLU A 244 -48.88 -23.89 -5.77
CA GLU A 244 -48.03 -22.70 -5.64
C GLU A 244 -46.62 -23.01 -6.15
N ARG A 245 -46.08 -22.14 -7.01
CA ARG A 245 -44.73 -22.30 -7.58
C ARG A 245 -44.03 -20.96 -7.64
N TRP A 246 -42.70 -20.98 -7.68
CA TRP A 246 -41.90 -19.78 -7.91
C TRP A 246 -42.14 -19.23 -9.32
N ARG A 247 -42.78 -18.06 -9.41
CA ARG A 247 -43.11 -17.38 -10.68
C ARG A 247 -42.54 -15.96 -10.71
N ILE A 248 -42.32 -15.45 -11.91
CA ILE A 248 -41.87 -14.07 -12.12
C ILE A 248 -43.07 -13.15 -11.97
N VAL A 249 -43.05 -12.28 -10.96
CA VAL A 249 -44.11 -11.29 -10.72
C VAL A 249 -43.83 -9.98 -11.47
N LYS A 250 -42.56 -9.56 -11.52
CA LYS A 250 -42.17 -8.31 -12.17
C LYS A 250 -40.81 -8.43 -12.85
N LYS A 251 -40.67 -7.75 -13.99
CA LYS A 251 -39.42 -7.62 -14.75
C LYS A 251 -39.11 -6.13 -14.92
N ASP A 252 -37.99 -5.70 -14.36
CA ASP A 252 -37.48 -4.34 -14.45
C ASP A 252 -36.16 -4.32 -15.23
N PHE A 253 -35.84 -3.21 -15.90
CA PHE A 253 -34.65 -3.07 -16.75
C PHE A 253 -33.90 -1.78 -16.43
N PHE A 254 -32.57 -1.83 -16.36
CA PHE A 254 -31.75 -0.66 -15.99
C PHE A 254 -31.53 0.34 -17.14
N MET A 255 -31.88 -0.02 -18.39
CA MET A 255 -31.80 0.84 -19.58
C MET A 255 -30.42 1.51 -19.83
N GLN A 256 -29.32 0.78 -19.58
CA GLN A 256 -27.96 1.26 -19.83
C GLN A 256 -27.35 0.62 -21.08
N ASN A 257 -26.51 1.38 -21.81
CA ASN A 257 -25.82 0.92 -23.02
C ASN A 257 -24.63 -0.02 -22.73
N ALA A 258 -24.37 -0.35 -21.47
CA ALA A 258 -23.27 -1.19 -21.04
C ALA A 258 -23.80 -2.43 -20.29
N LYS A 259 -23.07 -3.53 -20.39
CA LYS A 259 -23.39 -4.78 -19.68
C LYS A 259 -23.12 -4.65 -18.19
N LEU A 260 -23.88 -5.38 -17.39
CA LEU A 260 -23.70 -5.49 -15.95
C LEU A 260 -22.56 -6.45 -15.60
N LYS A 261 -21.57 -5.97 -14.83
CA LYS A 261 -20.39 -6.76 -14.44
C LYS A 261 -20.53 -7.38 -13.06
N CYS A 262 -20.94 -6.57 -12.10
CA CYS A 262 -21.15 -6.99 -10.72
C CYS A 262 -22.32 -6.22 -10.11
N ALA A 263 -22.92 -6.82 -9.09
CA ALA A 263 -23.98 -6.22 -8.33
C ALA A 263 -23.95 -6.78 -6.91
N ALA A 264 -24.47 -6.03 -5.94
CA ALA A 264 -24.59 -6.44 -4.55
C ALA A 264 -25.91 -5.91 -4.00
N PHE A 265 -26.52 -6.67 -3.09
CA PHE A 265 -27.78 -6.33 -2.47
C PHE A 265 -27.67 -6.44 -0.96
N ASN A 266 -28.10 -5.40 -0.23
CA ASN A 266 -28.26 -5.47 1.20
C ASN A 266 -29.74 -5.72 1.53
N PRO A 267 -30.10 -6.90 2.07
CA PRO A 267 -31.49 -7.21 2.38
C PRO A 267 -32.05 -6.34 3.51
N VAL A 268 -31.22 -5.84 4.42
CA VAL A 268 -31.69 -5.05 5.58
C VAL A 268 -32.19 -3.67 5.15
N THR A 269 -31.42 -2.99 4.31
CA THR A 269 -31.80 -1.67 3.78
C THR A 269 -32.59 -1.75 2.47
N SER A 270 -32.72 -2.95 1.89
CA SER A 270 -33.30 -3.20 0.56
C SER A 270 -32.67 -2.37 -0.56
N LEU A 271 -31.38 -2.05 -0.42
CA LEU A 271 -30.61 -1.33 -1.42
C LEU A 271 -29.88 -2.30 -2.34
N LEU A 272 -30.11 -2.13 -3.65
CA LEU A 272 -29.41 -2.83 -4.71
C LEU A 272 -28.39 -1.90 -5.36
N THR A 273 -27.12 -2.27 -5.30
CA THR A 273 -26.05 -1.61 -6.05
C THR A 273 -25.70 -2.42 -7.27
N VAL A 274 -25.67 -1.75 -8.42
CA VAL A 274 -25.46 -2.33 -9.74
C VAL A 274 -24.30 -1.61 -10.43
N CYS A 275 -23.37 -2.38 -11.00
CA CYS A 275 -22.18 -1.82 -11.63
C CYS A 275 -22.02 -2.33 -13.07
N PHE A 276 -21.70 -1.40 -13.97
CA PHE A 276 -21.62 -1.63 -15.41
C PHE A 276 -20.17 -1.67 -15.91
N ALA A 277 -19.98 -2.24 -17.09
CA ALA A 277 -18.69 -2.30 -17.77
C ALA A 277 -18.15 -0.92 -18.17
N SER A 278 -19.02 0.09 -18.33
CA SER A 278 -18.62 1.48 -18.62
C SER A 278 -17.99 2.20 -17.42
N GLY A 279 -17.99 1.57 -16.23
CA GLY A 279 -17.55 2.19 -14.98
C GLY A 279 -18.61 3.04 -14.28
N LEU A 280 -19.84 3.05 -14.82
CA LEU A 280 -21.03 3.55 -14.15
C LEU A 280 -21.48 2.56 -13.06
N PHE A 281 -21.86 3.07 -11.90
CA PHE A 281 -22.63 2.33 -10.91
C PHE A 281 -23.90 3.10 -10.55
N SER A 282 -24.94 2.35 -10.23
CA SER A 282 -26.25 2.88 -9.92
C SER A 282 -26.83 2.15 -8.71
N ILE A 283 -27.59 2.88 -7.89
CA ILE A 283 -28.20 2.34 -6.68
C ILE A 283 -29.70 2.43 -6.83
N TYR A 284 -30.37 1.34 -6.53
CA TYR A 284 -31.81 1.19 -6.60
C TYR A 284 -32.37 0.77 -5.26
N GLU A 285 -33.51 1.33 -4.91
CA GLU A 285 -34.32 0.87 -3.80
C GLU A 285 -35.27 -0.22 -4.30
N LEU A 286 -35.27 -1.36 -3.63
CA LEU A 286 -36.21 -2.45 -3.87
C LEU A 286 -37.21 -2.50 -2.71
N PRO A 287 -38.48 -2.93 -2.94
CA PRO A 287 -39.03 -3.51 -4.17
C PRO A 287 -39.56 -2.52 -5.23
N SER A 288 -39.55 -1.21 -4.97
CA SER A 288 -40.12 -0.17 -5.85
C SER A 288 -39.39 -0.02 -7.18
N PHE A 289 -38.09 -0.35 -7.22
CA PHE A 289 -37.18 -0.10 -8.35
C PHE A 289 -36.99 1.40 -8.63
N SER A 290 -36.94 2.22 -7.58
CA SER A 290 -36.56 3.65 -7.69
C SER A 290 -35.04 3.76 -7.80
N ASN A 291 -34.54 4.47 -8.82
CA ASN A 291 -33.12 4.84 -8.87
C ASN A 291 -32.86 5.96 -7.87
N ILE A 292 -31.91 5.73 -6.96
CA ILE A 292 -31.48 6.74 -5.98
C ILE A 292 -30.37 7.59 -6.60
N HIS A 293 -29.30 6.94 -7.05
CA HIS A 293 -28.13 7.59 -7.64
C HIS A 293 -27.59 6.81 -8.83
N SER A 294 -26.90 7.52 -9.72
CA SER A 294 -26.13 6.95 -10.83
C SER A 294 -24.88 7.77 -11.05
N LEU A 295 -23.71 7.21 -10.76
CA LEU A 295 -22.42 7.89 -10.73
C LEU A 295 -21.37 7.06 -11.48
N SER A 296 -20.36 7.73 -12.04
CA SER A 296 -19.24 7.06 -12.70
C SER A 296 -18.00 7.10 -11.82
N MET A 297 -17.41 5.93 -11.56
CA MET A 297 -16.17 5.82 -10.79
C MET A 297 -14.94 6.05 -11.67
N ALA A 298 -14.93 5.38 -12.83
CA ALA A 298 -13.80 5.33 -13.75
C ALA A 298 -14.32 5.14 -15.18
N SER A 299 -13.47 5.32 -16.18
CA SER A 299 -13.73 4.89 -17.56
C SER A 299 -13.52 3.38 -17.77
N SER A 300 -13.09 2.67 -16.72
CA SER A 300 -12.81 1.23 -16.74
C SER A 300 -13.95 0.44 -16.05
N PRO A 301 -14.12 -0.85 -16.41
CA PRO A 301 -15.14 -1.69 -15.80
C PRO A 301 -14.92 -1.82 -14.29
N ILE A 302 -16.01 -1.72 -13.54
CA ILE A 302 -16.02 -2.06 -12.11
C ILE A 302 -16.04 -3.58 -12.01
N SER A 303 -15.04 -4.13 -11.35
CA SER A 303 -14.81 -5.57 -11.24
C SER A 303 -15.46 -6.18 -10.00
N ALA A 304 -15.52 -5.43 -8.89
CA ALA A 304 -16.04 -5.91 -7.62
C ALA A 304 -16.84 -4.81 -6.91
N VAL A 305 -17.88 -5.23 -6.21
CA VAL A 305 -18.70 -4.39 -5.34
C VAL A 305 -18.96 -5.15 -4.04
N SER A 306 -18.88 -4.46 -2.91
CA SER A 306 -19.26 -4.97 -1.59
C SER A 306 -19.99 -3.88 -0.82
N ILE A 307 -21.00 -4.28 -0.05
CA ILE A 307 -21.76 -3.37 0.81
C ILE A 307 -21.38 -3.66 2.27
N ASN A 308 -21.26 -2.61 3.07
CA ASN A 308 -21.09 -2.76 4.51
C ASN A 308 -22.36 -3.39 5.14
N LYS A 309 -22.23 -4.06 6.27
CA LYS A 309 -23.36 -4.66 6.98
C LYS A 309 -24.43 -3.64 7.38
N SER A 310 -24.04 -2.40 7.69
CA SER A 310 -24.99 -1.30 7.95
C SER A 310 -25.74 -0.84 6.70
N GLY A 311 -25.17 -1.05 5.51
CA GLY A 311 -25.70 -0.58 4.23
C GLY A 311 -25.23 0.81 3.80
N GLU A 312 -24.55 1.56 4.67
CA GLU A 312 -24.19 2.96 4.41
C GLU A 312 -23.01 3.12 3.45
N TRP A 313 -22.03 2.22 3.54
CA TRP A 313 -20.81 2.26 2.75
C TRP A 313 -20.80 1.21 1.65
N LEU A 314 -20.34 1.64 0.48
CA LEU A 314 -20.15 0.83 -0.71
C LEU A 314 -18.67 0.82 -1.06
N ALA A 315 -18.07 -0.36 -1.18
CA ALA A 315 -16.72 -0.53 -1.69
C ALA A 315 -16.77 -1.00 -3.14
N LEU A 316 -16.08 -0.28 -4.03
CA LEU A 316 -16.01 -0.53 -5.45
C LEU A 316 -14.54 -0.68 -5.88
N GLY A 317 -14.24 -1.70 -6.68
CA GLY A 317 -12.88 -1.98 -7.17
C GLY A 317 -12.84 -2.15 -8.67
N SER A 318 -11.89 -1.47 -9.34
CA SER A 318 -11.60 -1.68 -10.77
C SER A 318 -10.20 -2.28 -10.95
N ALA A 319 -10.16 -3.52 -11.46
CA ALA A 319 -8.91 -4.28 -11.55
C ALA A 319 -7.97 -3.74 -12.65
N LYS A 320 -8.54 -3.20 -13.73
CA LYS A 320 -7.78 -2.65 -14.86
C LYS A 320 -6.99 -1.40 -14.47
N THR A 321 -7.57 -0.55 -13.63
CA THR A 321 -6.95 0.71 -13.18
C THR A 321 -6.33 0.60 -11.78
N GLY A 322 -6.52 -0.53 -11.09
CA GLY A 322 -6.12 -0.72 -9.69
C GLY A 322 -6.72 0.32 -8.74
N GLN A 323 -7.91 0.81 -9.08
CA GLN A 323 -8.65 1.79 -8.28
C GLN A 323 -9.52 1.12 -7.25
N LEU A 324 -9.54 1.69 -6.05
CA LEU A 324 -10.39 1.30 -4.93
C LEU A 324 -11.13 2.54 -4.42
N LEU A 325 -12.45 2.46 -4.39
CA LEU A 325 -13.33 3.51 -3.91
C LEU A 325 -14.18 2.98 -2.75
N VAL A 326 -14.29 3.75 -1.67
CA VAL A 326 -15.31 3.58 -0.64
C VAL A 326 -16.17 4.83 -0.65
N TRP A 327 -17.46 4.65 -0.93
CA TRP A 327 -18.42 5.73 -1.10
C TRP A 327 -19.57 5.56 -0.11
N GLU A 328 -19.93 6.65 0.55
CA GLU A 328 -21.06 6.71 1.46
C GLU A 328 -22.28 7.26 0.74
N HIS A 329 -23.35 6.46 0.68
CA HIS A 329 -24.47 6.79 -0.18
C HIS A 329 -25.41 7.87 0.38
N THR A 330 -25.44 8.03 1.70
CA THR A 330 -26.31 9.00 2.37
C THR A 330 -25.76 10.43 2.27
N SER A 331 -24.44 10.58 2.33
CA SER A 331 -23.73 11.86 2.25
C SER A 331 -23.25 12.21 0.84
N GLU A 332 -23.40 11.28 -0.11
CA GLU A 332 -22.88 11.33 -1.48
C GLU A 332 -21.36 11.58 -1.55
N SER A 333 -20.63 11.21 -0.50
CA SER A 333 -19.22 11.53 -0.36
C SER A 333 -18.30 10.31 -0.48
N ASN A 334 -17.07 10.55 -0.95
CA ASN A 334 -16.04 9.52 -0.99
C ASN A 334 -15.33 9.46 0.37
N ILE A 335 -15.48 8.36 1.09
CA ILE A 335 -14.66 8.06 2.28
C ILE A 335 -13.21 7.81 1.86
N LEU A 336 -13.05 7.07 0.76
CA LEU A 336 -11.74 6.69 0.23
C LEU A 336 -11.80 6.69 -1.29
N LYS A 337 -10.90 7.41 -1.97
CA LYS A 337 -10.66 7.24 -3.41
C LYS A 337 -9.18 7.03 -3.64
N GLN A 338 -8.80 5.79 -3.93
CA GLN A 338 -7.42 5.37 -4.02
C GLN A 338 -7.13 4.73 -5.38
N SER A 339 -5.88 4.85 -5.83
CA SER A 339 -5.41 4.30 -7.10
C SER A 339 -4.00 3.76 -6.93
N SER A 340 -3.73 2.59 -7.49
CA SER A 340 -2.36 2.07 -7.61
C SER A 340 -1.61 2.77 -8.74
N HIS A 341 -0.31 2.51 -8.83
CA HIS A 341 0.41 2.67 -10.09
C HIS A 341 -0.10 1.65 -11.11
N LEU A 342 -0.21 2.06 -12.36
CA LEU A 342 -0.63 1.16 -13.44
C LEU A 342 0.57 0.39 -13.97
N ASP A 343 1.66 1.12 -14.18
CA ASP A 343 2.92 0.64 -14.72
C ASP A 343 3.95 0.38 -13.61
N THR A 344 5.16 -0.02 -14.01
CA THR A 344 6.24 -0.31 -13.10
C THR A 344 6.75 0.95 -12.44
N MET A 345 6.83 0.91 -11.11
CA MET A 345 7.47 1.96 -10.33
C MET A 345 8.96 1.96 -10.67
N THR A 346 9.52 3.12 -10.99
CA THR A 346 10.91 3.30 -11.42
C THR A 346 11.79 3.73 -10.26
N THR A 347 11.28 4.63 -9.43
CA THR A 347 12.02 5.30 -8.37
C THR A 347 11.22 5.30 -7.08
N LEU A 348 11.95 5.28 -5.97
CA LEU A 348 11.39 5.43 -4.64
C LEU A 348 12.30 6.35 -3.83
N SER A 349 11.71 7.17 -2.96
CA SER A 349 12.42 8.03 -2.03
C SER A 349 11.66 8.14 -0.72
N TYR A 350 12.32 7.82 0.40
CA TYR A 350 11.79 8.12 1.73
C TYR A 350 11.81 9.61 2.02
N SER A 351 10.76 10.10 2.67
CA SER A 351 10.83 11.39 3.35
C SER A 351 11.86 11.33 4.49
N PRO A 352 12.59 12.42 4.80
CA PRO A 352 13.61 12.41 5.85
C PRO A 352 13.11 12.03 7.25
N ASP A 353 11.82 12.25 7.51
CA ASP A 353 11.11 11.87 8.74
C ASP A 353 10.63 10.40 8.73
N SER A 354 10.80 9.66 7.63
CA SER A 354 10.33 8.29 7.42
C SER A 354 8.83 8.06 7.58
N THR A 355 8.00 9.10 7.51
CA THR A 355 6.53 8.95 7.57
C THR A 355 5.92 8.61 6.21
N ARG A 356 6.55 9.10 5.14
CA ARG A 356 6.05 9.02 3.78
C ARG A 356 7.06 8.37 2.85
N ILE A 357 6.54 7.74 1.80
CA ILE A 357 7.35 7.21 0.70
C ILE A 357 6.83 7.83 -0.59
N ILE A 358 7.73 8.37 -1.38
CA ILE A 358 7.43 8.89 -2.71
C ILE A 358 7.84 7.85 -3.73
N THR A 359 6.98 7.65 -4.70
CA THR A 359 7.19 6.70 -5.79
C THR A 359 6.92 7.41 -7.10
N GLY A 360 7.82 7.22 -8.07
CA GLY A 360 7.59 7.59 -9.46
C GLY A 360 7.37 6.33 -10.29
N SER A 361 6.53 6.43 -11.30
CA SER A 361 6.17 5.31 -12.18
C SER A 361 6.38 5.68 -13.64
N ASP A 362 6.45 4.65 -14.47
CA ASP A 362 6.53 4.79 -15.93
C ASP A 362 5.26 5.44 -16.53
N ASP A 363 4.14 5.47 -15.79
CA ASP A 363 2.90 6.19 -16.15
C ASP A 363 3.02 7.73 -16.07
N GLY A 364 4.15 8.25 -15.61
CA GLY A 364 4.38 9.69 -15.41
C GLY A 364 3.77 10.24 -14.12
N LEU A 365 3.16 9.39 -13.30
CA LEU A 365 2.58 9.79 -12.02
C LEU A 365 3.61 9.68 -10.90
N ILE A 366 3.59 10.68 -10.03
CA ILE A 366 4.31 10.63 -8.76
C ILE A 366 3.26 10.50 -7.67
N LYS A 367 3.40 9.49 -6.81
CA LYS A 367 2.50 9.27 -5.68
C LYS A 367 3.24 9.34 -4.37
N ILE A 368 2.64 10.06 -3.43
CA ILE A 368 3.13 10.22 -2.06
C ILE A 368 2.29 9.31 -1.17
N TRP A 369 2.91 8.26 -0.65
CA TRP A 369 2.29 7.26 0.22
C TRP A 369 2.56 7.58 1.67
N ASP A 370 1.53 7.47 2.50
CA ASP A 370 1.69 7.36 3.94
C ASP A 370 1.93 5.90 4.33
N ILE A 371 2.92 5.64 5.17
CA ILE A 371 3.30 4.28 5.55
C ILE A 371 2.30 3.67 6.54
N ALA A 372 1.73 4.49 7.42
CA ALA A 372 0.83 4.01 8.47
C ALA A 372 -0.55 3.62 7.92
N SER A 373 -1.17 4.51 7.14
CA SER A 373 -2.45 4.24 6.48
C SER A 373 -2.32 3.37 5.24
N GLY A 374 -1.17 3.41 4.57
CA GLY A 374 -0.94 2.75 3.28
C GLY A 374 -1.68 3.38 2.10
N PHE A 375 -2.26 4.57 2.30
CA PHE A 375 -2.93 5.33 1.27
C PHE A 375 -1.98 6.36 0.65
N HIS A 376 -2.23 6.72 -0.61
CA HIS A 376 -1.59 7.88 -1.19
C HIS A 376 -2.34 9.16 -0.77
N ILE A 377 -1.58 10.17 -0.34
CA ILE A 377 -2.08 11.47 0.11
C ILE A 377 -2.29 12.39 -1.09
N ALA A 378 -1.34 12.38 -2.01
CA ALA A 378 -1.33 13.24 -3.18
C ALA A 378 -0.71 12.51 -4.37
N THR A 379 -1.20 12.85 -5.56
CA THR A 379 -0.66 12.40 -6.84
C THR A 379 -0.27 13.63 -7.66
N PHE A 380 0.97 13.70 -8.12
CA PHE A 380 1.40 14.71 -9.08
C PHE A 380 1.34 14.13 -10.50
N THR A 381 0.72 14.88 -11.40
CA THR A 381 0.40 14.44 -12.77
C THR A 381 1.04 15.32 -13.84
N GLU A 382 1.99 16.19 -13.48
CA GLU A 382 2.53 17.16 -14.45
C GLU A 382 3.54 16.54 -15.42
N HIS A 383 4.20 15.43 -15.06
CA HIS A 383 5.09 14.73 -15.98
C HIS A 383 4.31 14.08 -17.12
N GLY A 384 4.77 14.33 -18.34
CA GLY A 384 4.16 13.79 -19.56
C GLY A 384 4.71 12.43 -19.98
N SER A 385 5.71 11.91 -19.26
CA SER A 385 6.37 10.64 -19.53
C SER A 385 6.93 10.04 -18.24
N ALA A 386 7.50 8.84 -18.33
CA ALA A 386 8.04 8.08 -17.22
C ALA A 386 8.95 8.92 -16.31
N VAL A 387 8.67 8.89 -15.02
CA VAL A 387 9.55 9.46 -13.99
C VAL A 387 10.72 8.50 -13.81
N THR A 388 11.96 8.99 -13.73
CA THR A 388 13.17 8.15 -13.71
C THR A 388 13.87 8.18 -12.36
N GLY A 389 14.03 9.36 -11.78
CA GLY A 389 14.66 9.56 -10.47
C GLY A 389 13.85 10.49 -9.58
N SER A 390 13.86 10.24 -8.28
CA SER A 390 13.27 11.08 -7.25
C SER A 390 14.26 11.23 -6.08
N ALA A 391 14.36 12.44 -5.54
CA ALA A 391 15.24 12.71 -4.41
C ALA A 391 14.67 13.83 -3.52
N TYR A 392 14.81 13.64 -2.21
CA TYR A 392 14.38 14.60 -1.20
C TYR A 392 15.51 15.54 -0.79
N SER A 393 15.17 16.79 -0.48
CA SER A 393 16.05 17.66 0.31
C SER A 393 16.23 17.09 1.72
N LYS A 394 17.42 17.29 2.32
CA LYS A 394 17.73 16.88 3.71
C LYS A 394 16.75 17.44 4.75
N ARG A 395 16.14 18.60 4.47
CA ARG A 395 15.11 19.22 5.33
C ARG A 395 13.69 18.64 5.14
N GLY A 396 13.43 17.91 4.05
CA GLY A 396 12.13 17.28 3.77
C GLY A 396 11.06 18.18 3.16
N ASN A 397 11.33 19.47 2.97
CA ASN A 397 10.33 20.42 2.44
C ASN A 397 10.21 20.38 0.90
N VAL A 398 11.28 19.98 0.21
CA VAL A 398 11.36 20.00 -1.25
C VAL A 398 11.68 18.61 -1.77
N LEU A 399 10.93 18.18 -2.78
CA LEU A 399 11.18 16.98 -3.56
C LEU A 399 11.61 17.39 -4.97
N PHE A 400 12.58 16.70 -5.54
CA PHE A 400 12.91 16.85 -6.96
C PHE A 400 12.64 15.53 -7.69
N THR A 401 12.13 15.64 -8.90
CA THR A 401 11.86 14.50 -9.78
C THR A 401 12.40 14.76 -11.17
N SER A 402 12.91 13.71 -11.81
CA SER A 402 13.40 13.72 -13.18
C SER A 402 12.55 12.78 -14.03
N SER A 403 12.40 13.08 -15.32
CA SER A 403 11.58 12.30 -16.23
C SER A 403 12.18 12.27 -17.63
N LEU A 404 11.76 11.25 -18.40
CA LEU A 404 12.06 11.13 -19.82
C LEU A 404 11.37 12.21 -20.68
N ASP A 405 10.43 12.99 -20.12
CA ASP A 405 9.86 14.17 -20.79
C ASP A 405 10.89 15.30 -21.00
N GLY A 406 12.07 15.17 -20.40
CA GLY A 406 13.17 16.12 -20.50
C GLY A 406 13.08 17.28 -19.52
N SER A 407 12.26 17.14 -18.50
CA SER A 407 12.13 18.09 -17.41
C SER A 407 12.56 17.48 -16.07
N ILE A 408 13.11 18.35 -15.23
CA ILE A 408 13.29 18.09 -13.80
C ILE A 408 12.36 19.04 -13.07
N ARG A 409 11.51 18.53 -12.19
CA ARG A 409 10.54 19.33 -11.45
C ARG A 409 10.89 19.37 -9.97
N ALA A 410 10.73 20.55 -9.36
CA ALA A 410 10.88 20.77 -7.93
C ALA A 410 9.51 21.03 -7.29
N TRP A 411 9.18 20.23 -6.30
CA TRP A 411 7.89 20.21 -5.64
C TRP A 411 8.02 20.74 -4.23
N ASP A 412 7.16 21.68 -3.88
CA ASP A 412 6.99 22.11 -2.50
C ASP A 412 6.04 21.13 -1.80
N MET A 413 6.55 20.40 -0.81
CA MET A 413 5.81 19.37 -0.08
C MET A 413 4.86 19.93 0.97
N LEU A 414 4.94 21.24 1.27
CA LEU A 414 3.99 21.92 2.15
C LEU A 414 2.76 22.41 1.37
N ARG A 415 2.96 22.82 0.12
CA ARG A 415 1.91 23.43 -0.74
C ARG A 415 1.47 22.54 -1.91
N TYR A 416 2.10 21.39 -2.09
CA TYR A 416 1.82 20.43 -3.16
C TYR A 416 1.76 21.04 -4.55
N ARG A 417 2.72 21.91 -4.87
CA ARG A 417 2.85 22.52 -6.20
C ARG A 417 4.25 22.38 -6.72
N ASN A 418 4.37 22.24 -8.03
CA ASN A 418 5.63 22.48 -8.71
C ASN A 418 5.94 23.99 -8.65
N PHE A 419 7.10 24.36 -8.13
CA PHE A 419 7.54 25.76 -8.11
C PHE A 419 8.71 26.04 -9.06
N ARG A 420 9.39 24.99 -9.55
CA ARG A 420 10.47 25.11 -10.55
C ARG A 420 10.49 23.91 -11.49
N THR A 421 10.59 24.20 -12.78
CA THR A 421 10.87 23.22 -13.82
C THR A 421 12.20 23.57 -14.47
N PHE A 422 13.16 22.66 -14.43
CA PHE A 422 14.46 22.79 -15.08
C PHE A 422 14.43 22.00 -16.39
N THR A 423 14.97 22.61 -17.43
CA THR A 423 15.14 22.00 -18.75
C THR A 423 16.53 22.34 -19.26
N ALA A 424 17.09 21.43 -20.06
CA ALA A 424 18.31 21.74 -20.80
C ALA A 424 17.97 22.56 -22.05
N PRO A 425 18.91 23.37 -22.57
CA PRO A 425 18.72 24.11 -23.82
C PRO A 425 18.42 23.19 -25.01
N THR A 426 19.01 21.99 -25.01
CA THR A 426 18.70 20.90 -25.91
C THR A 426 17.66 19.98 -25.27
N ARG A 427 16.79 19.40 -26.09
CA ARG A 427 15.84 18.39 -25.60
C ARG A 427 16.60 17.12 -25.27
N LEU A 428 16.67 16.79 -23.99
CA LEU A 428 17.33 15.61 -23.45
C LEU A 428 16.33 14.79 -22.64
N SER A 429 16.53 13.48 -22.52
CA SER A 429 15.74 12.62 -21.65
C SER A 429 16.49 12.31 -20.35
N PHE A 430 16.07 12.89 -19.22
CA PHE A 430 16.81 12.72 -17.96
C PHE A 430 16.58 11.35 -17.32
N ALA A 431 17.66 10.65 -17.02
CA ALA A 431 17.66 9.29 -16.51
C ALA A 431 17.96 9.20 -15.01
N CYS A 432 18.81 10.09 -14.50
CA CYS A 432 19.17 10.12 -13.09
C CYS A 432 19.26 11.56 -12.57
N LEU A 433 19.16 11.68 -11.25
CA LEU A 433 19.05 12.94 -10.53
C LEU A 433 19.82 12.86 -9.21
N ALA A 434 20.50 13.93 -8.85
CA ALA A 434 21.08 14.11 -7.53
C ALA A 434 20.88 15.56 -7.07
N ILE A 435 20.77 15.75 -5.75
CA ILE A 435 20.58 17.07 -5.14
C ILE A 435 21.62 17.25 -4.05
N ASP A 436 22.17 18.45 -3.96
CA ASP A 436 23.00 18.85 -2.83
C ASP A 436 22.19 18.78 -1.51
N PRO A 437 22.74 18.26 -0.40
CA PRO A 437 22.15 18.37 0.94
C PRO A 437 21.55 19.72 1.32
N SER A 438 22.10 20.84 0.83
CA SER A 438 21.55 22.20 1.06
C SER A 438 20.26 22.50 0.26
N ALA A 439 20.03 21.75 -0.83
CA ALA A 439 19.00 21.94 -1.85
C ALA A 439 19.11 23.25 -2.65
N GLU A 440 20.32 23.79 -2.80
CA GLU A 440 20.58 24.95 -3.67
C GLU A 440 20.92 24.56 -5.11
N VAL A 441 21.54 23.40 -5.29
CA VAL A 441 22.01 22.88 -6.59
C VAL A 441 21.37 21.53 -6.88
N VAL A 442 20.93 21.37 -8.13
CA VAL A 442 20.39 20.11 -8.67
C VAL A 442 21.23 19.68 -9.85
N CYS A 443 21.57 18.39 -9.88
CA CYS A 443 22.32 17.76 -10.96
C CYS A 443 21.47 16.68 -11.61
N ALA A 444 21.48 16.62 -12.93
CA ALA A 444 20.89 15.52 -13.66
C ALA A 444 21.72 15.13 -14.87
N ALA A 445 21.54 13.90 -15.31
CA ALA A 445 22.15 13.40 -16.53
C ALA A 445 21.14 12.65 -17.40
N SER A 446 21.42 12.67 -18.68
CA SER A 446 20.62 12.05 -19.74
C SER A 446 21.32 10.79 -20.27
N HIS A 447 20.57 9.93 -20.94
CA HIS A 447 21.18 8.87 -21.75
C HIS A 447 21.68 9.38 -23.11
N ASP A 448 21.12 10.48 -23.60
CA ASP A 448 21.40 11.03 -24.93
C ASP A 448 22.70 11.86 -24.96
N SER A 449 23.04 12.48 -23.83
CA SER A 449 24.25 13.29 -23.65
C SER A 449 25.07 12.76 -22.49
N PHE A 450 26.40 12.76 -22.61
CA PHE A 450 27.31 12.27 -21.57
C PHE A 450 27.67 13.31 -20.51
N ASP A 451 27.13 14.52 -20.65
CA ASP A 451 27.40 15.62 -19.74
C ASP A 451 26.41 15.67 -18.59
N ILE A 452 26.91 16.08 -17.42
CA ILE A 452 26.09 16.33 -16.23
C ILE A 452 25.66 17.79 -16.27
N HIS A 453 24.36 18.02 -16.18
CA HIS A 453 23.80 19.37 -16.17
C HIS A 453 23.54 19.79 -14.72
N LEU A 454 23.97 21.01 -14.39
CA LEU A 454 23.79 21.63 -13.08
C LEU A 454 22.84 22.82 -13.16
N TRP A 455 21.86 22.89 -12.26
CA TRP A 455 20.96 24.03 -12.14
C TRP A 455 20.99 24.60 -10.72
N SER A 456 20.81 25.93 -10.63
CA SER A 456 20.52 26.58 -9.36
C SER A 456 19.02 26.57 -9.12
N VAL A 457 18.60 26.12 -7.93
CA VAL A 457 17.19 26.01 -7.55
C VAL A 457 16.54 27.39 -7.38
N GLN A 458 17.29 28.37 -6.86
CA GLN A 458 16.77 29.71 -6.60
C GLN A 458 16.50 30.46 -7.90
N THR A 459 17.48 30.48 -8.81
CA THR A 459 17.39 31.22 -10.09
C THR A 459 16.66 30.44 -11.17
N GLY A 460 16.69 29.10 -11.13
CA GLY A 460 16.19 28.25 -12.20
C GLY A 460 17.14 28.13 -13.40
N ALA A 461 18.27 28.83 -13.38
CA ALA A 461 19.21 28.85 -14.50
C ALA A 461 20.13 27.62 -14.47
N LEU A 462 20.50 27.16 -15.67
CA LEU A 462 21.61 26.21 -15.85
C LEU A 462 22.90 26.93 -15.43
N LEU A 463 23.57 26.39 -14.41
CA LEU A 463 24.84 26.90 -13.90
C LEU A 463 25.99 26.43 -14.79
N ASP A 464 26.07 25.12 -15.03
CA ASP A 464 27.20 24.52 -15.72
C ASP A 464 26.85 23.15 -16.32
N GLN A 465 27.73 22.68 -17.21
CA GLN A 465 27.68 21.39 -17.88
C GLN A 465 29.03 20.68 -17.67
N LEU A 466 29.07 19.75 -16.71
CA LEU A 466 30.29 18.99 -16.40
C LEU A 466 30.50 17.91 -17.46
N SER A 467 31.59 18.03 -18.21
CA SER A 467 31.99 17.11 -19.27
C SER A 467 33.23 16.31 -18.87
N GLY A 468 33.29 15.05 -19.28
CA GLY A 468 34.43 14.18 -19.00
C GLY A 468 34.14 12.69 -19.14
N HIS A 469 32.88 12.29 -19.04
CA HIS A 469 32.49 10.90 -19.33
C HIS A 469 32.48 10.62 -20.84
N GLU A 470 32.84 9.39 -21.19
CA GLU A 470 32.87 8.91 -22.59
C GLU A 470 31.64 8.07 -22.95
N GLY A 471 30.71 7.91 -22.01
CA GLY A 471 29.47 7.16 -22.19
C GLY A 471 28.33 7.67 -21.30
N PRO A 472 27.12 7.10 -21.48
CA PRO A 472 25.94 7.51 -20.73
C PRO A 472 26.13 7.37 -19.23
N ILE A 473 25.71 8.39 -18.49
CA ILE A 473 25.74 8.39 -17.03
C ILE A 473 24.54 7.60 -16.53
N SER A 474 24.83 6.57 -15.74
CA SER A 474 23.84 5.68 -15.14
C SER A 474 23.27 6.24 -13.84
N THR A 475 24.10 6.93 -13.05
CA THR A 475 23.79 7.29 -11.67
C THR A 475 24.56 8.54 -11.25
N LEU A 476 23.94 9.32 -10.37
CA LEU A 476 24.49 10.50 -9.73
C LEU A 476 24.16 10.44 -8.24
N ALA A 477 25.10 10.81 -7.39
CA ALA A 477 24.90 10.91 -5.95
C ALA A 477 25.74 12.05 -5.36
N PHE A 478 25.13 12.90 -4.54
CA PHE A 478 25.89 13.81 -3.70
C PHE A 478 26.33 13.11 -2.41
N THR A 479 27.49 13.50 -1.92
CA THR A 479 27.91 13.17 -0.55
C THR A 479 26.94 13.79 0.48
N PRO A 480 26.60 13.10 1.58
CA PRO A 480 25.75 13.65 2.65
C PRO A 480 26.25 14.96 3.28
N ASP A 481 27.56 15.21 3.18
CA ASP A 481 28.24 16.44 3.58
C ASP A 481 28.12 17.58 2.56
N GLY A 482 27.77 17.27 1.30
CA GLY A 482 27.64 18.23 0.20
C GLY A 482 28.97 18.65 -0.43
N ARG A 483 30.10 18.02 -0.11
CA ARG A 483 31.42 18.41 -0.62
C ARG A 483 31.65 17.96 -2.07
N TYR A 484 31.31 16.72 -2.36
CA TYR A 484 31.55 16.10 -3.66
C TYR A 484 30.26 15.62 -4.31
N LEU A 485 30.22 15.72 -5.64
CA LEU A 485 29.27 15.04 -6.51
C LEU A 485 29.95 13.81 -7.10
N ILE A 486 29.30 12.66 -7.04
CA ILE A 486 29.80 11.43 -7.62
C ILE A 486 28.92 11.07 -8.80
N SER A 487 29.56 10.80 -9.94
CA SER A 487 28.90 10.32 -11.14
C SER A 487 29.45 8.99 -11.57
N GLY A 488 28.59 8.21 -12.21
CA GLY A 488 28.92 6.86 -12.59
C GLY A 488 28.40 6.50 -13.97
N SER A 489 29.27 6.02 -14.85
CA SER A 489 28.98 5.86 -16.27
C SER A 489 29.24 4.44 -16.80
N TRP A 490 28.64 4.14 -17.95
CA TRP A 490 28.91 2.94 -18.74
C TRP A 490 30.30 2.95 -19.40
N ASP A 491 31.05 4.05 -19.32
CA ASP A 491 32.47 4.11 -19.68
C ASP A 491 33.40 3.38 -18.70
N ARG A 492 32.82 2.70 -17.69
CA ARG A 492 33.54 1.95 -16.64
C ARG A 492 34.34 2.86 -15.71
N THR A 493 33.90 4.11 -15.54
CA THR A 493 34.50 5.03 -14.58
C THR A 493 33.48 5.57 -13.59
N ILE A 494 33.94 5.79 -12.36
CA ILE A 494 33.28 6.66 -11.39
C ILE A 494 34.07 7.94 -11.36
N ARG A 495 33.41 9.10 -11.44
CA ARG A 495 34.08 10.39 -11.28
C ARG A 495 33.63 11.08 -10.01
N VAL A 496 34.60 11.58 -9.25
CA VAL A 496 34.39 12.43 -8.08
C VAL A 496 34.63 13.88 -8.51
N TRP A 497 33.58 14.68 -8.45
CA TRP A 497 33.57 16.08 -8.86
C TRP A 497 33.59 16.98 -7.64
N ASN A 498 34.51 17.93 -7.66
CA ASN A 498 34.49 19.04 -6.73
C ASN A 498 33.82 20.24 -7.40
N VAL A 499 32.55 20.47 -7.06
CA VAL A 499 31.71 21.45 -7.75
C VAL A 499 31.66 22.79 -7.02
N PHE A 500 31.90 22.78 -5.70
CA PHE A 500 31.79 23.98 -4.86
C PHE A 500 33.13 24.68 -4.66
N ASP A 501 34.26 24.00 -4.88
CA ASP A 501 35.57 24.66 -4.87
C ASP A 501 35.78 25.51 -6.12
N ARG A 502 36.67 26.50 -5.99
CA ARG A 502 37.06 27.38 -7.09
C ARG A 502 37.69 26.64 -8.26
N SER A 503 38.34 25.52 -8.00
CA SER A 503 38.87 24.62 -9.02
C SER A 503 37.90 23.47 -9.21
N GLN A 504 37.17 23.48 -10.32
CA GLN A 504 36.39 22.32 -10.75
C GLN A 504 37.34 21.21 -11.17
N SER A 505 37.60 20.28 -10.26
CA SER A 505 38.40 19.09 -10.52
C SER A 505 37.51 17.86 -10.61
N SER A 506 37.93 16.94 -11.48
CA SER A 506 37.32 15.62 -11.59
C SER A 506 38.39 14.57 -11.41
N GLU A 507 38.24 13.71 -10.42
CA GLU A 507 39.07 12.52 -10.24
C GLU A 507 38.32 11.30 -10.77
N ALA A 508 38.99 10.45 -11.56
CA ALA A 508 38.39 9.28 -12.18
C ALA A 508 38.89 7.98 -11.52
N LEU A 509 37.95 7.15 -11.06
CA LEU A 509 38.17 5.82 -10.52
C LEU A 509 37.81 4.80 -11.61
N GLN A 510 38.79 4.00 -12.03
CA GLN A 510 38.61 3.01 -13.10
C GLN A 510 38.00 1.72 -12.56
N LEU A 511 36.96 1.23 -13.22
CA LEU A 511 36.31 -0.06 -12.96
C LEU A 511 36.60 -1.08 -14.05
N THR A 512 36.26 -2.34 -13.76
CA THR A 512 36.41 -3.50 -14.65
C THR A 512 35.32 -3.55 -15.72
N SER A 513 34.08 -3.22 -15.36
CA SER A 513 32.91 -3.24 -16.24
C SER A 513 32.00 -2.04 -15.99
N ASP A 514 30.97 -1.95 -16.83
CA ASP A 514 30.04 -0.85 -16.89
C ASP A 514 29.31 -0.71 -15.55
N LEU A 515 29.15 0.52 -15.09
CA LEU A 515 28.55 0.80 -13.79
C LEU A 515 27.03 0.94 -13.91
N LEU A 516 26.31 0.41 -12.92
CA LEU A 516 24.85 0.50 -12.87
C LEU A 516 24.35 1.49 -11.81
N CYS A 517 24.94 1.46 -10.62
CA CYS A 517 24.48 2.27 -9.49
C CYS A 517 25.61 2.58 -8.52
N VAL A 518 25.55 3.75 -7.91
CA VAL A 518 26.48 4.22 -6.88
C VAL A 518 25.68 4.73 -5.69
N THR A 519 26.20 4.47 -4.50
CA THR A 519 25.66 5.03 -3.27
C THR A 519 26.81 5.44 -2.36
N VAL A 520 26.57 6.45 -1.54
CA VAL A 520 27.57 7.01 -0.61
C VAL A 520 27.19 6.61 0.80
N SER A 521 28.19 6.26 1.61
CA SER A 521 27.99 5.99 3.03
C SER A 521 27.46 7.24 3.75
N PRO A 522 26.62 7.11 4.78
CA PRO A 522 26.10 8.24 5.56
C PRO A 522 27.19 9.12 6.21
N ASP A 523 28.38 8.56 6.45
CA ASP A 523 29.55 9.26 6.99
C ASP A 523 30.34 10.06 5.93
N SER A 524 29.95 9.96 4.65
CA SER A 524 30.63 10.57 3.50
C SER A 524 32.07 10.08 3.26
N CYS A 525 32.54 9.01 3.91
CA CYS A 525 33.92 8.53 3.76
C CYS A 525 34.06 7.45 2.68
N GLN A 526 33.03 6.64 2.47
CA GLN A 526 33.07 5.48 1.57
C GLN A 526 32.01 5.57 0.46
N ILE A 527 32.36 5.09 -0.73
CA ILE A 527 31.48 4.93 -1.88
C ILE A 527 31.31 3.43 -2.15
N ALA A 528 30.07 2.96 -2.33
CA ALA A 528 29.80 1.65 -2.90
C ALA A 528 29.35 1.79 -4.36
N ALA A 529 29.89 0.93 -5.21
CA ALA A 529 29.60 0.90 -6.64
C ALA A 529 29.20 -0.51 -7.08
N SER A 530 28.13 -0.59 -7.86
CA SER A 530 27.63 -1.82 -8.47
C SER A 530 27.95 -1.85 -9.95
N THR A 531 28.59 -2.93 -10.37
CA THR A 531 29.00 -3.18 -11.76
C THR A 531 28.04 -4.13 -12.46
N LEU A 532 28.03 -4.11 -13.80
CA LEU A 532 27.23 -5.00 -14.65
C LEU A 532 27.62 -6.47 -14.48
N ASP A 533 28.88 -6.76 -14.10
CA ASP A 533 29.32 -8.13 -13.82
C ASP A 533 28.70 -8.73 -12.55
N GLY A 534 28.07 -7.91 -11.71
CA GLY A 534 27.52 -8.30 -10.41
C GLY A 534 28.50 -8.16 -9.25
N GLN A 535 29.62 -7.48 -9.45
CA GLN A 535 30.58 -7.16 -8.39
C GLN A 535 30.18 -5.86 -7.69
N LEU A 536 30.39 -5.84 -6.38
CA LEU A 536 30.25 -4.65 -5.54
C LEU A 536 31.65 -4.22 -5.09
N THR A 537 32.01 -2.98 -5.39
CA THR A 537 33.32 -2.41 -5.04
C THR A 537 33.15 -1.21 -4.10
N PHE A 538 34.01 -1.13 -3.10
CA PHE A 538 34.01 -0.08 -2.08
C PHE A 538 35.26 0.77 -2.21
N TRP A 539 35.08 2.08 -2.25
CA TRP A 539 36.12 3.07 -2.49
C TRP A 539 36.15 4.08 -1.35
N ASN A 540 37.35 4.44 -0.92
CA ASN A 540 37.54 5.54 0.02
C ASN A 540 37.53 6.87 -0.75
N LEU A 541 36.74 7.85 -0.29
CA LEU A 541 36.57 9.12 -0.98
C LEU A 541 37.79 10.06 -0.83
N ASP A 542 38.49 10.00 0.30
CA ASP A 542 39.61 10.91 0.58
C ASP A 542 40.90 10.49 -0.14
N THR A 543 41.10 9.17 -0.29
CA THR A 543 42.30 8.60 -0.93
C THR A 543 42.06 8.11 -2.35
N SER A 544 40.79 8.00 -2.78
CA SER A 544 40.41 7.50 -4.10
C SER A 544 40.94 6.10 -4.42
N VAL A 545 41.18 5.30 -3.37
CA VAL A 545 41.63 3.90 -3.46
C VAL A 545 40.47 2.96 -3.19
N GLN A 546 40.43 1.85 -3.94
CA GLN A 546 39.51 0.75 -3.67
C GLN A 546 39.93 0.05 -2.36
N GLU A 547 39.07 0.09 -1.34
CA GLU A 547 39.31 -0.59 -0.06
C GLU A 547 38.98 -2.07 -0.15
N SER A 548 37.86 -2.39 -0.77
CA SER A 548 37.38 -3.77 -0.87
C SER A 548 36.47 -4.00 -2.08
N GLY A 549 36.18 -5.27 -2.36
CA GLY A 549 35.18 -5.65 -3.34
C GLY A 549 34.91 -7.14 -3.29
N PHE A 550 33.68 -7.53 -3.63
CA PHE A 550 33.30 -8.94 -3.68
C PHE A 550 32.32 -9.21 -4.83
N ASP A 551 32.22 -10.48 -5.22
CA ASP A 551 31.35 -10.96 -6.29
C ASP A 551 29.99 -11.41 -5.73
N GLY A 552 28.93 -10.68 -6.04
CA GLY A 552 27.55 -11.00 -5.65
C GLY A 552 26.74 -11.70 -6.73
N ARG A 553 27.35 -12.05 -7.88
CA ARG A 553 26.67 -12.59 -9.06
C ARG A 553 25.84 -13.84 -8.75
N ARG A 554 26.36 -14.72 -7.89
CA ARG A 554 25.69 -15.97 -7.48
C ARG A 554 24.55 -15.74 -6.50
N ASP A 555 24.66 -14.71 -5.67
CA ASP A 555 23.69 -14.45 -4.60
C ASP A 555 22.38 -13.90 -5.18
N VAL A 556 22.51 -12.98 -6.13
CA VAL A 556 21.37 -12.34 -6.82
C VAL A 556 20.82 -13.20 -7.96
N SER A 557 21.60 -14.11 -8.54
CA SER A 557 21.14 -14.96 -9.65
C SER A 557 19.88 -15.73 -9.25
N GLY A 558 18.79 -15.45 -9.94
CA GLY A 558 17.50 -16.06 -9.66
C GLY A 558 16.50 -15.78 -10.79
N GLY A 559 15.56 -16.72 -10.94
CA GLY A 559 14.49 -16.61 -11.91
C GLY A 559 14.86 -17.10 -13.31
N ARG A 560 13.93 -17.87 -13.90
CA ARG A 560 13.92 -18.20 -15.31
C ARG A 560 12.63 -17.64 -15.91
N SER A 561 12.78 -16.77 -16.90
CA SER A 561 11.63 -16.31 -17.68
C SER A 561 11.01 -17.47 -18.47
N LEU A 562 9.68 -17.51 -18.59
CA LEU A 562 8.92 -18.49 -19.36
C LEU A 562 9.39 -18.57 -20.82
N THR A 563 9.77 -17.44 -21.42
CA THR A 563 10.28 -17.36 -22.80
C THR A 563 11.76 -17.72 -22.92
N SER A 564 12.49 -17.78 -21.80
CA SER A 564 13.93 -18.03 -21.82
C SER A 564 14.25 -19.49 -22.13
N ARG A 565 15.02 -19.68 -23.21
CA ARG A 565 15.60 -20.98 -23.61
C ARG A 565 16.87 -21.33 -22.82
N ARG A 566 17.35 -20.43 -21.98
CA ARG A 566 18.52 -20.63 -21.10
C ARG A 566 18.07 -21.12 -19.73
N THR A 567 18.92 -21.90 -19.07
CA THR A 567 18.72 -22.26 -17.65
C THR A 567 18.91 -21.02 -16.78
N ALA A 568 18.23 -20.94 -15.63
CA ALA A 568 18.34 -19.78 -14.72
C ALA A 568 19.80 -19.44 -14.40
N ALA A 569 20.62 -20.46 -14.13
CA ALA A 569 22.04 -20.31 -13.81
C ALA A 569 22.90 -19.74 -14.95
N SER A 570 22.43 -19.76 -16.21
CA SER A 570 23.15 -19.24 -17.38
C SER A 570 22.60 -17.91 -17.91
N THR A 571 21.47 -17.43 -17.37
CA THR A 571 20.87 -16.15 -17.74
C THR A 571 21.75 -15.01 -17.22
N PRO A 572 22.28 -14.11 -18.09
CA PRO A 572 23.14 -13.02 -17.63
C PRO A 572 22.36 -11.83 -17.03
N GLY A 573 21.17 -11.54 -17.54
CA GLY A 573 20.43 -10.31 -17.19
C GLY A 573 19.90 -10.23 -15.76
N THR A 574 19.92 -11.31 -14.99
CA THR A 574 19.42 -11.36 -13.60
C THR A 574 20.55 -11.44 -12.56
N LYS A 575 21.79 -11.14 -12.99
CA LYS A 575 23.01 -11.38 -12.21
C LYS A 575 23.75 -10.12 -11.77
N SER A 576 23.13 -8.96 -11.93
CA SER A 576 23.67 -7.66 -11.56
C SER A 576 22.75 -6.94 -10.57
N PHE A 577 23.29 -5.98 -9.82
CA PHE A 577 22.50 -5.11 -8.96
C PHE A 577 22.29 -3.76 -9.65
N ASN A 578 21.02 -3.43 -9.94
CA ASN A 578 20.65 -2.15 -10.55
C ASN A 578 20.50 -1.04 -9.52
N THR A 579 20.32 -1.39 -8.24
CA THR A 579 20.12 -0.44 -7.15
C THR A 579 20.84 -0.94 -5.92
N ILE A 580 21.54 -0.02 -5.24
CA ILE A 580 22.22 -0.26 -3.98
C ILE A 580 21.97 0.90 -3.02
N SER A 581 21.86 0.62 -1.73
CA SER A 581 21.61 1.62 -0.70
C SER A 581 22.29 1.22 0.62
N TYR A 582 23.07 2.14 1.18
CA TYR A 582 23.59 1.99 2.54
C TYR A 582 22.46 2.07 3.58
N SER A 583 22.64 1.33 4.67
CA SER A 583 21.86 1.53 5.89
C SER A 583 22.12 2.92 6.49
N ALA A 584 21.19 3.38 7.32
CA ALA A 584 21.32 4.68 7.98
C ALA A 584 22.55 4.79 8.90
N ASP A 585 23.04 3.65 9.42
CA ASP A 585 24.25 3.54 10.26
C ASP A 585 25.53 3.24 9.45
N GLY A 586 25.42 3.04 8.12
CA GLY A 586 26.56 2.71 7.26
C GLY A 586 27.10 1.28 7.39
N THR A 587 26.52 0.42 8.23
CA THR A 587 27.08 -0.93 8.50
C THR A 587 26.67 -2.01 7.48
N CYS A 588 25.52 -1.81 6.83
CA CYS A 588 24.96 -2.77 5.88
C CYS A 588 24.69 -2.12 4.52
N LEU A 589 24.80 -2.93 3.46
CA LEU A 589 24.47 -2.55 2.09
C LEU A 589 23.30 -3.40 1.60
N LEU A 590 22.21 -2.75 1.20
CA LEU A 590 21.09 -3.38 0.51
C LEU A 590 21.36 -3.34 -0.99
N ALA A 591 21.26 -4.48 -1.67
CA ALA A 591 21.52 -4.60 -3.09
C ALA A 591 20.39 -5.39 -3.79
N ALA A 592 19.88 -4.85 -4.89
CA ALA A 592 18.81 -5.46 -5.67
C ALA A 592 18.92 -5.13 -7.17
N GLY A 593 18.17 -5.84 -8.01
CA GLY A 593 18.17 -5.61 -9.46
C GLY A 593 17.06 -6.36 -10.18
N ASN A 594 17.31 -6.73 -11.43
CA ASN A 594 16.38 -7.50 -12.28
C ASN A 594 16.35 -9.00 -11.88
N SER A 595 16.15 -9.26 -10.60
CA SER A 595 16.02 -10.61 -10.04
C SER A 595 14.92 -10.62 -8.98
N LYS A 596 14.50 -11.83 -8.61
CA LYS A 596 13.57 -12.05 -7.49
C LYS A 596 14.22 -11.86 -6.11
N TYR A 597 15.54 -11.74 -6.05
CA TYR A 597 16.28 -11.67 -4.79
C TYR A 597 16.71 -10.24 -4.45
N VAL A 598 16.56 -9.89 -3.17
CA VAL A 598 17.18 -8.71 -2.55
C VAL A 598 18.21 -9.22 -1.55
N CYS A 599 19.44 -8.71 -1.64
CA CYS A 599 20.57 -9.14 -0.84
C CYS A 599 20.92 -8.05 0.17
N LEU A 600 21.15 -8.45 1.42
CA LEU A 600 21.65 -7.57 2.48
C LEU A 600 23.06 -8.02 2.86
N TYR A 601 24.03 -7.17 2.61
CA TYR A 601 25.45 -7.42 2.90
C TYR A 601 25.88 -6.63 4.13
N SER A 602 26.79 -7.20 4.91
CA SER A 602 27.54 -6.47 5.94
C SER A 602 28.82 -5.94 5.31
N ILE A 603 29.09 -4.65 5.47
CA ILE A 603 30.24 -4.00 4.82
C ILE A 603 31.54 -4.31 5.57
N SER A 604 31.51 -4.35 6.90
CA SER A 604 32.70 -4.65 7.71
C SER A 604 33.21 -6.09 7.51
N THR A 605 32.31 -7.04 7.31
CA THR A 605 32.67 -8.46 7.12
C THR A 605 32.63 -8.92 5.67
N LEU A 606 32.05 -8.12 4.76
CA LEU A 606 31.82 -8.46 3.35
C LEU A 606 31.06 -9.77 3.16
N THR A 607 30.13 -10.07 4.07
CA THR A 607 29.31 -11.29 4.03
C THR A 607 27.86 -10.98 3.69
N LEU A 608 27.19 -11.91 3.00
CA LEU A 608 25.75 -11.88 2.82
C LEU A 608 25.07 -12.22 4.15
N VAL A 609 24.41 -11.23 4.75
CA VAL A 609 23.69 -11.40 6.01
C VAL A 609 22.36 -12.11 5.77
N LYS A 610 21.59 -11.63 4.79
CA LYS A 610 20.26 -12.16 4.50
C LYS A 610 19.88 -11.97 3.04
N LYS A 611 19.16 -12.95 2.52
CA LYS A 611 18.55 -12.90 1.18
C LYS A 611 17.04 -12.94 1.30
N PHE A 612 16.36 -11.96 0.71
CA PHE A 612 14.91 -11.86 0.70
C PHE A 612 14.38 -12.27 -0.68
N THR A 613 13.28 -13.01 -0.69
CA THR A 613 12.54 -13.31 -1.92
C THR A 613 11.41 -12.30 -2.04
N VAL A 614 11.43 -11.51 -3.11
CA VAL A 614 10.49 -10.41 -3.36
C VAL A 614 9.07 -10.92 -3.51
N SER A 615 8.88 -11.93 -4.37
CA SER A 615 7.57 -12.53 -4.63
C SER A 615 7.66 -14.05 -4.82
N ILE A 616 6.59 -14.73 -4.39
CA ILE A 616 6.34 -16.17 -4.58
C ILE A 616 5.23 -16.38 -5.65
N ASN A 617 4.71 -15.29 -6.22
CA ASN A 617 3.60 -15.30 -7.17
C ASN A 617 4.03 -15.84 -8.54
N LEU A 618 3.40 -16.93 -8.96
CA LEU A 618 3.61 -17.61 -10.23
C LEU A 618 2.84 -16.95 -11.38
N SER A 619 1.93 -16.02 -11.08
CA SER A 619 1.34 -15.14 -12.09
C SER A 619 2.37 -14.11 -12.62
N LEU A 620 3.54 -13.99 -11.96
CA LEU A 620 4.67 -13.20 -12.41
C LEU A 620 5.76 -14.09 -13.01
N ASP A 621 6.41 -13.57 -14.05
CA ASP A 621 7.49 -14.28 -14.70
C ASP A 621 8.80 -14.14 -13.92
N GLY A 622 9.64 -15.18 -13.93
CA GLY A 622 10.95 -15.16 -13.27
C GLY A 622 10.95 -15.38 -11.75
N THR A 623 9.85 -15.83 -11.13
CA THR A 623 9.85 -16.22 -9.70
C THR A 623 10.48 -17.60 -9.45
N GLN A 624 10.31 -18.53 -10.38
CA GLN A 624 10.89 -19.88 -10.30
C GLN A 624 12.22 -19.95 -11.06
N GLU A 625 13.18 -20.69 -10.53
CA GLU A 625 14.42 -21.03 -11.25
C GLU A 625 14.24 -22.27 -12.14
N PHE A 626 13.46 -23.22 -11.65
CA PHE A 626 13.12 -24.47 -12.32
C PHE A 626 11.63 -24.47 -12.64
N LEU A 627 11.33 -24.33 -13.93
CA LEU A 627 9.98 -24.44 -14.46
C LEU A 627 9.54 -25.91 -14.50
N ASN A 628 8.26 -26.17 -14.25
CA ASN A 628 7.71 -27.51 -14.31
C ASN A 628 7.66 -28.02 -15.76
N SER A 629 8.28 -29.17 -16.03
CA SER A 629 8.25 -29.79 -17.36
C SER A 629 6.84 -30.19 -17.80
N ALA A 630 5.92 -30.48 -16.87
CA ALA A 630 4.52 -30.79 -17.20
C ALA A 630 3.77 -29.61 -17.83
N ALA A 631 4.25 -28.37 -17.61
CA ALA A 631 3.67 -27.18 -18.23
C ALA A 631 4.24 -26.92 -19.64
N ILE A 632 5.26 -27.67 -20.08
CA ILE A 632 5.86 -27.55 -21.41
C ILE A 632 5.12 -28.48 -22.36
N MET A 633 4.59 -27.93 -23.45
CA MET A 633 3.88 -28.71 -24.46
C MET A 633 4.84 -29.33 -25.49
N SER A 634 4.32 -30.18 -26.37
CA SER A 634 5.09 -30.84 -27.44
C SER A 634 5.75 -29.86 -28.42
N ASN A 635 5.20 -28.66 -28.59
CA ASN A 635 5.79 -27.58 -29.40
C ASN A 635 6.97 -26.87 -28.70
N GLY A 636 7.32 -27.26 -27.48
CA GLY A 636 8.41 -26.68 -26.69
C GLY A 636 8.07 -25.35 -26.00
N MET A 637 6.84 -24.85 -26.13
CA MET A 637 6.38 -23.63 -25.47
C MET A 637 5.66 -23.98 -24.15
N PRO A 638 5.82 -23.14 -23.10
CA PRO A 638 5.00 -23.26 -21.89
C PRO A 638 3.52 -23.00 -22.19
N ARG A 639 2.62 -23.75 -21.55
CA ARG A 639 1.16 -23.57 -21.65
C ARG A 639 0.71 -22.13 -21.40
N ASP A 640 1.30 -21.47 -20.39
CA ASP A 640 0.95 -20.11 -19.97
C ASP A 640 1.36 -19.02 -20.99
N THR A 641 2.04 -19.39 -22.10
CA THR A 641 2.37 -18.45 -23.19
C THR A 641 1.37 -18.48 -24.34
N ILE A 642 0.40 -19.40 -24.31
CA ILE A 642 -0.69 -19.41 -25.30
C ILE A 642 -1.60 -18.22 -25.02
N ASP A 643 -1.91 -17.49 -26.08
CA ASP A 643 -2.93 -16.46 -26.06
C ASP A 643 -4.32 -17.11 -25.96
N THR A 644 -4.98 -16.92 -24.81
CA THR A 644 -6.35 -17.37 -24.53
C THR A 644 -7.35 -16.22 -24.60
N GLU A 645 -6.96 -15.01 -25.02
CA GLU A 645 -7.85 -13.84 -25.02
C GLU A 645 -9.08 -14.07 -25.90
N GLY A 646 -8.93 -14.81 -27.01
CA GLY A 646 -10.04 -15.18 -27.91
C GLY A 646 -11.17 -15.98 -27.24
N GLU A 647 -10.92 -16.62 -26.10
CA GLU A 647 -11.91 -17.39 -25.33
C GLU A 647 -12.76 -16.51 -24.40
N ASN A 648 -12.39 -15.23 -24.22
CA ASN A 648 -13.13 -14.30 -23.36
C ASN A 648 -14.53 -14.00 -23.93
N SER A 649 -15.51 -13.82 -23.03
CA SER A 649 -16.91 -13.57 -23.43
C SER A 649 -17.11 -12.19 -24.04
N ASP A 650 -16.34 -11.21 -23.54
CA ASP A 650 -16.52 -9.81 -23.89
C ASP A 650 -15.64 -9.41 -25.07
N LEU A 651 -16.14 -8.50 -25.89
CA LEU A 651 -15.39 -8.03 -27.06
C LEU A 651 -14.16 -7.23 -26.64
N GLU A 652 -14.28 -6.38 -25.61
CA GLU A 652 -13.16 -5.55 -25.13
C GLU A 652 -11.99 -6.39 -24.61
N ASP A 653 -12.27 -7.51 -23.97
CA ASP A 653 -11.26 -8.45 -23.45
C ASP A 653 -10.69 -9.39 -24.53
N ARG A 654 -11.26 -9.37 -25.75
CA ARG A 654 -10.78 -10.14 -26.92
C ARG A 654 -9.94 -9.32 -27.90
N ILE A 655 -10.02 -8.00 -27.84
CA ILE A 655 -9.31 -7.12 -28.76
C ILE A 655 -7.89 -6.91 -28.24
N ASP A 656 -6.92 -7.54 -28.90
CA ASP A 656 -5.50 -7.24 -28.72
C ASP A 656 -5.15 -5.93 -29.46
N ARG A 657 -4.80 -4.88 -28.70
CA ARG A 657 -4.29 -3.60 -29.22
C ARG A 657 -2.78 -3.48 -29.10
N SER A 658 -2.08 -4.56 -28.78
CA SER A 658 -0.66 -4.55 -28.49
C SER A 658 0.22 -4.27 -29.72
N LEU A 659 1.32 -3.56 -29.49
CA LEU A 659 2.34 -3.24 -30.47
C LEU A 659 3.53 -4.22 -30.32
N PRO A 660 4.09 -4.71 -31.43
CA PRO A 660 5.21 -5.64 -31.39
C PRO A 660 6.50 -4.94 -30.92
N GLY A 661 7.24 -5.58 -30.00
CA GLY A 661 8.58 -5.15 -29.58
C GLY A 661 8.64 -4.12 -28.45
N VAL A 662 7.50 -3.78 -27.84
CA VAL A 662 7.44 -2.85 -26.69
C VAL A 662 7.92 -3.56 -25.42
N ASN A 663 9.02 -3.08 -24.83
CA ASN A 663 9.62 -3.64 -23.59
C ASN A 663 9.43 -2.76 -22.35
N ARG A 664 9.02 -1.49 -22.52
CA ARG A 664 8.80 -0.50 -21.46
C ARG A 664 7.54 0.30 -21.78
N GLY A 665 6.75 0.62 -20.75
CA GLY A 665 5.43 1.21 -20.91
C GLY A 665 4.34 0.13 -20.94
N LYS A 666 3.43 0.20 -19.97
CA LYS A 666 2.26 -0.67 -19.83
C LYS A 666 0.97 0.03 -20.28
N ASP A 667 1.09 0.84 -21.33
CA ASP A 667 -0.09 1.33 -22.03
C ASP A 667 -0.88 0.16 -22.63
N ALA A 668 -2.12 0.44 -23.04
CA ALA A 668 -3.06 -0.49 -23.69
C ALA A 668 -2.53 -1.16 -24.98
N THR A 669 -1.25 -0.94 -25.30
CA THR A 669 -0.48 -1.43 -26.43
C THR A 669 0.66 -2.38 -26.03
N SER A 670 0.78 -2.78 -24.76
CA SER A 670 1.83 -3.71 -24.32
C SER A 670 1.37 -5.18 -24.36
N ARG A 671 2.13 -6.05 -25.03
CA ARG A 671 1.83 -7.50 -25.17
C ARG A 671 2.36 -8.35 -24.02
N THR A 672 2.65 -7.77 -22.85
CA THR A 672 3.25 -8.54 -21.75
C THR A 672 2.17 -9.34 -21.04
N ILE A 673 1.95 -10.59 -21.49
CA ILE A 673 1.00 -11.56 -20.89
C ILE A 673 1.31 -11.76 -19.40
N THR A 674 2.59 -11.87 -19.05
CA THR A 674 3.05 -11.98 -17.66
C THR A 674 4.17 -10.98 -17.40
N PRO A 675 4.02 -10.07 -16.42
CA PRO A 675 5.08 -9.14 -16.07
C PRO A 675 6.21 -9.88 -15.33
N ALA A 676 7.45 -9.55 -15.64
CA ALA A 676 8.62 -10.13 -14.99
C ALA A 676 8.84 -9.55 -13.58
N VAL A 677 9.27 -10.38 -12.64
CA VAL A 677 9.72 -9.91 -11.32
C VAL A 677 11.05 -9.18 -11.46
N ARG A 678 11.04 -7.93 -11.02
CA ARG A 678 12.24 -7.11 -10.90
C ARG A 678 12.09 -6.15 -9.72
N VAL A 679 13.23 -5.75 -9.18
CA VAL A 679 13.35 -4.64 -8.24
C VAL A 679 14.00 -3.48 -8.98
N THR A 680 13.26 -2.38 -9.08
CA THR A 680 13.72 -1.16 -9.78
C THR A 680 14.50 -0.26 -8.85
N SER A 681 14.03 -0.08 -7.61
CA SER A 681 14.70 0.71 -6.59
C SER A 681 14.52 0.09 -5.21
N ALA A 682 15.50 0.29 -4.34
CA ALA A 682 15.49 -0.16 -2.95
C ALA A 682 16.18 0.89 -2.06
N GLN A 683 15.58 1.23 -0.92
CA GLN A 683 16.14 2.22 0.00
C GLN A 683 15.83 1.86 1.46
N PHE A 684 16.77 2.15 2.34
CA PHE A 684 16.51 2.15 3.79
C PHE A 684 15.68 3.37 4.21
N ALA A 685 14.82 3.17 5.21
CA ALA A 685 14.23 4.27 5.92
C ALA A 685 15.34 5.08 6.63
N PRO A 686 15.25 6.42 6.67
CA PRO A 686 16.20 7.25 7.41
C PRO A 686 16.31 6.90 8.90
N THR A 687 15.29 6.28 9.49
CA THR A 687 15.31 5.75 10.88
C THR A 687 16.07 4.43 11.01
N GLY A 688 16.45 3.77 9.90
CA GLY A 688 17.24 2.53 9.87
C GLY A 688 16.50 1.25 10.26
N ARG A 689 15.21 1.34 10.63
CA ARG A 689 14.42 0.23 11.17
C ARG A 689 13.58 -0.54 10.15
N SER A 690 13.42 0.05 8.98
CA SER A 690 12.73 -0.55 7.84
C SER A 690 13.47 -0.21 6.56
N PHE A 691 13.18 -0.97 5.52
CA PHE A 691 13.56 -0.63 4.16
C PHE A 691 12.39 -0.97 3.24
N CYS A 692 12.31 -0.27 2.11
CA CYS A 692 11.31 -0.56 1.10
C CYS A 692 11.95 -0.96 -0.22
N VAL A 693 11.20 -1.75 -0.96
CA VAL A 693 11.60 -2.32 -2.25
C VAL A 693 10.47 -2.06 -3.23
N ALA A 694 10.74 -1.28 -4.27
CA ALA A 694 9.82 -1.12 -5.40
C ALA A 694 9.94 -2.35 -6.30
N SER A 695 8.87 -3.17 -6.29
CA SER A 695 8.76 -4.37 -7.13
C SER A 695 7.60 -4.25 -8.09
N THR A 696 7.47 -5.21 -9.01
CA THR A 696 6.33 -5.26 -9.94
C THR A 696 4.98 -5.57 -9.28
N GLU A 697 4.96 -6.15 -8.08
CA GLU A 697 3.71 -6.34 -7.30
C GLU A 697 3.24 -5.06 -6.61
N GLY A 698 4.18 -4.16 -6.32
CA GLY A 698 3.97 -3.03 -5.45
C GLY A 698 5.22 -2.75 -4.60
N LEU A 699 5.03 -1.89 -3.60
CA LEU A 699 6.07 -1.40 -2.72
C LEU A 699 6.11 -2.27 -1.45
N LEU A 700 7.08 -3.18 -1.39
CA LEU A 700 7.25 -4.08 -0.25
C LEU A 700 8.00 -3.36 0.86
N VAL A 701 7.39 -3.30 2.05
CA VAL A 701 8.03 -2.73 3.25
C VAL A 701 8.46 -3.87 4.17
N TYR A 702 9.76 -3.92 4.44
CA TYR A 702 10.35 -4.83 5.40
C TYR A 702 10.72 -4.05 6.67
N SER A 703 10.35 -4.57 7.84
CA SER A 703 10.61 -3.89 9.12
C SER A 703 11.09 -4.86 10.19
N LEU A 704 11.70 -4.29 11.23
CA LEU A 704 12.10 -5.00 12.45
C LEU A 704 11.04 -4.92 13.56
N ASP A 705 10.06 -4.01 13.47
CA ASP A 705 9.13 -3.70 14.57
C ASP A 705 7.82 -4.50 14.54
N ASN A 706 7.38 -4.97 13.37
CA ASN A 706 5.98 -5.30 13.14
C ASN A 706 5.69 -6.82 13.02
N THR A 707 6.46 -7.64 13.72
CA THR A 707 6.53 -9.09 13.46
C THR A 707 5.46 -9.93 14.16
N GLY A 708 4.67 -9.39 15.09
CA GLY A 708 3.62 -10.11 15.84
C GLY A 708 4.11 -11.23 16.77
N MET A 709 5.34 -11.72 16.55
CA MET A 709 6.18 -12.45 17.47
C MET A 709 7.30 -11.50 17.92
N GLU A 710 7.31 -11.16 19.20
CA GLU A 710 8.47 -10.51 19.81
C GLU A 710 9.57 -11.56 19.91
N ASP A 711 10.56 -11.48 19.01
CA ASP A 711 11.74 -12.34 19.09
C ASP A 711 12.47 -12.01 20.40
N PHE A 712 12.60 -13.01 21.29
CA PHE A 712 13.32 -12.85 22.55
C PHE A 712 14.82 -12.67 22.26
N ASP A 713 15.28 -11.42 22.37
CA ASP A 713 16.64 -11.00 22.01
C ASP A 713 17.26 -10.22 23.18
N PRO A 714 17.71 -10.92 24.24
CA PRO A 714 18.28 -10.28 25.40
C PRO A 714 19.67 -9.72 25.13
N PHE A 715 20.11 -8.80 25.97
CA PHE A 715 21.41 -8.17 25.92
C PHE A 715 22.13 -8.36 27.24
N ASP A 716 23.28 -9.03 27.20
CA ASP A 716 24.14 -9.23 28.38
C ASP A 716 23.34 -9.75 29.59
N LEU A 717 22.68 -10.90 29.40
CA LEU A 717 21.71 -11.47 30.34
C LEU A 717 22.40 -12.27 31.46
N ASP A 718 22.06 -11.96 32.71
CA ASP A 718 22.45 -12.73 33.90
C ASP A 718 21.28 -13.59 34.41
N ILE A 719 21.60 -14.63 35.18
CA ILE A 719 20.61 -15.57 35.76
C ILE A 719 19.57 -14.85 36.63
N ASP A 720 19.97 -13.77 37.31
CA ASP A 720 19.10 -13.00 38.19
C ASP A 720 18.16 -12.04 37.45
N VAL A 721 18.34 -11.85 36.13
CA VAL A 721 17.54 -10.94 35.32
C VAL A 721 16.28 -11.66 34.84
N THR A 722 15.24 -11.64 35.68
CA THR A 722 13.92 -12.22 35.37
C THR A 722 12.80 -11.18 35.48
N PRO A 723 11.68 -11.33 34.73
CA PRO A 723 10.52 -10.44 34.87
C PRO A 723 9.97 -10.38 36.30
N GLN A 724 10.04 -11.51 37.02
CA GLN A 724 9.58 -11.61 38.41
C GLN A 724 10.45 -10.77 39.34
N ASN A 725 11.77 -10.85 39.19
CA ASN A 725 12.71 -10.05 39.99
C ASN A 725 12.57 -8.55 39.70
N ILE A 726 12.39 -8.16 38.44
CA ILE A 726 12.17 -6.76 38.05
C ILE A 726 10.88 -6.22 38.70
N LYS A 727 9.78 -6.97 38.61
CA LYS A 727 8.51 -6.59 39.26
C LYS A 727 8.63 -6.57 40.79
N ALA A 728 9.39 -7.49 41.38
CA ALA A 728 9.66 -7.49 42.81
C ALA A 728 10.41 -6.23 43.25
N MET A 729 11.44 -5.79 42.50
CA MET A 729 12.19 -4.56 42.79
C MET A 729 11.32 -3.30 42.73
N LEU A 730 10.36 -3.25 41.80
CA LEU A 730 9.40 -2.14 41.71
C LEU A 730 8.38 -2.13 42.86
N SER A 731 8.10 -3.28 43.49
CA SER A 731 7.11 -3.39 44.56
C SER A 731 7.62 -3.02 45.96
N VAL A 732 8.93 -2.82 46.10
CA VAL A 732 9.56 -2.40 47.37
C VAL A 732 9.25 -0.92 47.66
N ALA A 733 9.18 -0.55 48.94
CA ALA A 733 8.85 0.82 49.37
C ALA A 733 9.82 1.90 48.86
N GLU A 734 11.12 1.58 48.74
CA GLU A 734 12.14 2.39 48.08
C GLU A 734 12.67 1.62 46.87
N PRO A 735 12.07 1.79 45.67
CA PRO A 735 12.47 1.04 44.49
C PRO A 735 13.77 1.55 43.88
N GLU A 736 14.68 0.63 43.55
CA GLU A 736 15.92 0.92 42.81
C GLU A 736 15.62 1.09 41.31
N TYR A 737 15.10 2.26 40.91
CA TYR A 737 14.65 2.53 39.54
C TYR A 737 15.72 2.30 38.46
N LEU A 738 16.95 2.78 38.68
CA LEU A 738 18.05 2.62 37.72
C LEU A 738 18.33 1.14 37.44
N LYS A 739 18.40 0.33 38.48
CA LYS A 739 18.68 -1.10 38.38
C LYS A 739 17.54 -1.83 37.69
N ALA A 740 16.30 -1.53 38.05
CA ALA A 740 15.12 -2.09 37.39
C ALA A 740 15.12 -1.74 35.88
N LEU A 741 15.48 -0.51 35.52
CA LEU A 741 15.55 -0.06 34.13
C LEU A 741 16.69 -0.72 33.34
N VAL A 742 17.87 -0.88 33.94
CA VAL A 742 18.98 -1.60 33.30
C VAL A 742 18.64 -3.08 33.13
N MET A 743 18.02 -3.71 34.13
CA MET A 743 17.57 -5.10 34.04
C MET A 743 16.50 -5.30 32.96
N SER A 744 15.57 -4.37 32.81
CA SER A 744 14.58 -4.44 31.73
C SER A 744 15.21 -4.26 30.35
N PHE A 745 16.21 -3.38 30.20
CA PHE A 745 16.98 -3.26 28.95
C PHE A 745 17.85 -4.47 28.62
N ARG A 746 18.36 -5.18 29.64
CA ARG A 746 19.07 -6.44 29.47
C ARG A 746 18.14 -7.57 29.04
N LEU A 747 16.94 -7.65 29.61
CA LEU A 747 15.94 -8.62 29.16
C LEU A 747 15.37 -8.28 27.78
N ASN A 748 15.31 -6.99 27.44
CA ASN A 748 14.84 -6.44 26.17
C ASN A 748 13.37 -6.79 25.84
N ASP A 749 12.53 -6.90 26.87
CA ASP A 749 11.08 -7.06 26.74
C ASP A 749 10.42 -5.67 26.72
N LYS A 750 9.78 -5.31 25.60
CA LYS A 750 9.19 -3.98 25.40
C LYS A 750 8.11 -3.66 26.44
N SER A 751 7.28 -4.64 26.77
CA SER A 751 6.18 -4.47 27.74
C SER A 751 6.72 -4.19 29.14
N LEU A 752 7.78 -4.89 29.53
CA LEU A 752 8.44 -4.72 30.82
C LEU A 752 9.24 -3.42 30.88
N ILE A 753 9.92 -3.03 29.80
CA ILE A 753 10.61 -1.74 29.69
C ILE A 753 9.59 -0.61 29.88
N GLN A 754 8.44 -0.68 29.20
CA GLN A 754 7.38 0.31 29.35
C GLN A 754 6.85 0.37 30.79
N GLN A 755 6.57 -0.79 31.40
CA GLN A 755 6.10 -0.84 32.78
C GLN A 755 7.11 -0.21 33.76
N VAL A 756 8.41 -0.51 33.63
CA VAL A 756 9.44 0.08 34.48
C VAL A 756 9.55 1.58 34.19
N TYR A 757 9.59 1.98 32.93
CA TYR A 757 9.73 3.37 32.51
C TYR A 757 8.61 4.28 33.05
N GLU A 758 7.35 3.83 32.95
CA GLU A 758 6.19 4.57 33.48
C GLU A 758 6.13 4.60 35.00
N SER A 759 6.79 3.65 35.69
CA SER A 759 6.85 3.62 37.15
C SER A 759 7.84 4.63 37.76
N ILE A 760 8.75 5.20 36.95
CA ILE A 760 9.78 6.14 37.41
C ILE A 760 9.15 7.54 37.57
N PRO A 761 9.19 8.14 38.77
CA PRO A 761 8.66 9.47 38.97
C PRO A 761 9.56 10.53 38.30
N PRO A 762 8.99 11.61 37.75
CA PRO A 762 9.73 12.64 37.01
C PRO A 762 10.78 13.37 37.86
N THR A 763 10.61 13.39 39.19
CA THR A 763 11.59 13.95 40.13
C THR A 763 12.89 13.15 40.19
N SER A 764 12.83 11.84 39.91
CA SER A 764 13.98 10.93 39.95
C SER A 764 14.66 10.74 38.59
N THR A 765 13.99 11.14 37.49
CA THR A 765 14.48 11.01 36.11
C THR A 765 15.89 11.58 35.91
N PRO A 766 16.24 12.79 36.40
CA PRO A 766 17.59 13.34 36.21
C PRO A 766 18.68 12.47 36.85
N LEU A 767 18.40 11.87 38.00
CA LEU A 767 19.34 10.98 38.69
C LEU A 767 19.56 9.69 37.91
N VAL A 768 18.47 9.06 37.45
CA VAL A 768 18.51 7.83 36.65
C VAL A 768 19.28 8.05 35.34
N ILE A 769 19.04 9.16 34.64
CA ILE A 769 19.72 9.46 33.37
C ILE A 769 21.22 9.73 33.58
N ARG A 770 21.59 10.43 34.66
CA ARG A 770 23.00 10.72 34.97
C ARG A 770 23.81 9.46 35.25
N GLU A 771 23.20 8.48 35.90
CA GLU A 771 23.85 7.21 36.27
C GLU A 771 23.64 6.11 35.23
N LEU A 772 22.86 6.35 34.18
CA LEU A 772 22.62 5.38 33.11
C LEU A 772 23.92 5.05 32.35
N PRO A 773 24.28 3.77 32.21
CA PRO A 773 25.42 3.37 31.38
C PRO A 773 25.19 3.75 29.91
N ARG A 774 26.21 4.33 29.27
CA ARG A 774 26.16 4.82 27.89
C ARG A 774 25.79 3.76 26.85
N VAL A 775 26.06 2.49 27.14
CA VAL A 775 25.74 1.34 26.27
C VAL A 775 24.22 1.22 26.02
N TYR A 776 23.39 1.63 26.97
CA TYR A 776 21.93 1.58 26.85
C TYR A 776 21.32 2.85 26.22
N LEU A 777 22.13 3.89 25.98
CA LEU A 777 21.66 5.18 25.47
C LEU A 777 20.97 5.07 24.08
N PRO A 778 21.50 4.32 23.09
CA PRO A 778 20.81 4.17 21.80
C PRO A 778 19.44 3.49 21.95
N ARG A 779 19.36 2.47 22.83
CA ARG A 779 18.12 1.73 23.09
C ARG A 779 17.08 2.62 23.78
N LEU A 780 17.50 3.42 24.76
CA LEU A 780 16.61 4.36 25.44
C LEU A 780 16.10 5.44 24.49
N LEU A 781 16.96 6.07 23.69
CA LEU A 781 16.55 7.06 22.69
C LEU A 781 15.54 6.48 21.69
N ARG A 782 15.82 5.27 21.22
CA ARG A 782 14.91 4.57 20.33
C ARG A 782 13.57 4.25 20.99
N PHE A 783 13.60 3.74 22.22
CA PHE A 783 12.39 3.46 22.98
C PHE A 783 11.56 4.75 23.16
N LEU A 784 12.19 5.87 23.51
CA LEU A 784 11.52 7.16 23.61
C LEU A 784 10.88 7.62 22.29
N GLY A 785 11.57 7.43 21.17
CA GLY A 785 11.01 7.70 19.83
C GLY A 785 9.75 6.87 19.55
N GLU A 786 9.77 5.58 19.88
CA GLU A 786 8.60 4.69 19.73
C GLU A 786 7.44 5.11 20.68
N GLN A 787 7.74 5.47 21.94
CA GLN A 787 6.73 5.85 22.93
C GLN A 787 6.08 7.22 22.66
N LEU A 788 6.83 8.18 22.13
CA LEU A 788 6.33 9.51 21.74
C LEU A 788 5.22 9.42 20.67
N GLU A 789 5.25 8.40 19.82
CA GLU A 789 4.23 8.17 18.80
C GLU A 789 3.07 7.30 19.31
N ALA A 790 3.36 6.30 20.14
CA ALA A 790 2.40 5.27 20.52
C ALA A 790 1.52 5.64 21.71
N THR A 791 2.02 6.46 22.64
CA THR A 791 1.35 6.68 23.94
C THR A 791 0.91 8.13 24.14
N PRO A 792 -0.08 8.38 25.02
CA PRO A 792 -0.60 9.72 25.27
C PRO A 792 0.26 10.55 26.25
N HIS A 793 1.35 9.99 26.84
CA HIS A 793 2.13 10.62 27.91
C HIS A 793 3.20 11.61 27.40
N LEU A 794 2.81 12.55 26.54
CA LEU A 794 3.74 13.43 25.81
C LEU A 794 4.69 14.22 26.73
N GLU A 795 4.17 14.91 27.76
CA GLU A 795 4.99 15.73 28.66
C GLU A 795 6.05 14.89 29.38
N PHE A 796 5.66 13.69 29.83
CA PHE A 796 6.57 12.76 30.49
C PHE A 796 7.74 12.40 29.57
N HIS A 797 7.47 12.00 28.32
CA HIS A 797 8.53 11.67 27.37
C HIS A 797 9.39 12.87 27.00
N LEU A 798 8.82 14.07 26.87
CA LEU A 798 9.58 15.28 26.57
C LEU A 798 10.55 15.61 27.70
N LEU A 799 10.16 15.46 28.97
CA LEU A 799 11.06 15.62 30.12
C LEU A 799 12.24 14.64 30.06
N TRP A 800 11.98 13.38 29.70
CA TRP A 800 13.04 12.39 29.52
C TRP A 800 14.00 12.78 28.39
N VAL A 801 13.47 13.25 27.25
CA VAL A 801 14.29 13.69 26.11
C VAL A 801 15.15 14.91 26.48
N THR A 802 14.58 15.90 27.18
CA THR A 802 15.32 17.10 27.58
C THR A 802 16.45 16.78 28.54
N GLU A 803 16.20 15.94 29.53
CA GLU A 803 17.23 15.53 30.51
C GLU A 803 18.30 14.65 29.86
N LEU A 804 17.91 13.72 28.97
CA LEU A 804 18.85 12.84 28.27
C LEU A 804 19.80 13.63 27.36
N ILE A 805 19.26 14.55 26.54
CA ILE A 805 20.06 15.41 25.68
C ILE A 805 20.90 16.39 26.52
N GLY A 806 20.35 16.90 27.63
CA GLY A 806 21.06 17.79 28.55
C GLY A 806 22.32 17.14 29.16
N VAL A 807 22.22 15.88 29.60
CA VAL A 807 23.34 15.15 30.23
C VAL A 807 24.30 14.54 29.20
N HIS A 808 23.78 13.82 28.20
CA HIS A 808 24.59 13.00 27.28
C HIS A 808 24.84 13.67 25.92
N GLY A 809 24.37 14.89 25.69
CA GLY A 809 24.42 15.55 24.38
C GLY A 809 25.81 15.68 23.76
N ARG A 810 26.85 15.93 24.57
CA ARG A 810 28.24 15.98 24.07
C ARG A 810 28.69 14.63 23.49
N TYR A 811 28.40 13.54 24.19
CA TYR A 811 28.76 12.20 23.76
C TYR A 811 28.05 11.80 22.47
N ILE A 812 26.74 12.12 22.38
CA ILE A 812 25.93 11.90 21.18
C ILE A 812 26.50 12.68 19.98
N LYS A 813 26.93 13.93 20.19
CA LYS A 813 27.51 14.75 19.12
C LYS A 813 28.86 14.22 18.62
N GLU A 814 29.70 13.71 19.52
CA GLU A 814 30.98 13.09 19.15
C GLU A 814 30.78 11.79 18.32
N HIS A 815 29.67 11.07 18.55
CA HIS A 815 29.33 9.82 17.85
C HIS A 815 28.13 9.99 16.91
N GLN A 816 27.97 11.15 16.28
CA GLN A 816 26.76 11.50 15.54
C GLN A 816 26.36 10.43 14.51
N GLY A 817 27.31 9.81 13.81
CA GLY A 817 27.07 8.76 12.81
C GLY A 817 26.28 7.55 13.35
N GLU A 818 26.55 7.13 14.58
CA GLU A 818 25.87 5.98 15.20
C GLU A 818 24.47 6.34 15.70
N PHE A 819 24.27 7.58 16.15
CA PHE A 819 23.01 8.04 16.76
C PHE A 819 22.04 8.69 15.77
N VAL A 820 22.39 8.79 14.47
CA VAL A 820 21.56 9.49 13.47
C VAL A 820 20.15 8.89 13.40
N SER A 821 20.03 7.56 13.37
CA SER A 821 18.74 6.85 13.26
C SER A 821 17.85 7.13 14.46
N GLU A 822 18.41 7.07 15.66
CA GLU A 822 17.74 7.22 16.94
C GLU A 822 17.30 8.67 17.13
N LEU A 823 18.18 9.63 16.81
CA LEU A 823 17.85 11.05 16.87
C LEU A 823 16.75 11.43 15.89
N ARG A 824 16.74 10.85 14.69
CA ARG A 824 15.63 11.05 13.73
C ARG A 824 14.32 10.48 14.26
N ALA A 825 14.35 9.32 14.92
CA ALA A 825 13.14 8.74 15.52
C ALA A 825 12.56 9.64 16.63
N VAL A 826 13.43 10.19 17.50
CA VAL A 826 13.00 11.16 18.52
C VAL A 826 12.49 12.45 17.88
N LEU A 827 13.20 12.97 16.87
CA LEU A 827 12.80 14.18 16.15
C LEU A 827 11.42 14.01 15.50
N LYS A 828 11.17 12.85 14.88
CA LYS A 828 9.88 12.48 14.28
C LYS A 828 8.75 12.54 15.29
N GLY A 829 8.93 11.97 16.49
CA GLY A 829 7.94 12.02 17.56
C GLY A 829 7.66 13.45 18.07
N VAL A 830 8.72 14.25 18.25
CA VAL A 830 8.63 15.64 18.73
C VAL A 830 7.99 16.56 17.69
N GLU A 831 8.41 16.48 16.43
CA GLU A 831 7.86 17.27 15.33
C GLU A 831 6.44 16.84 14.93
N GLY A 832 6.05 15.60 15.22
CA GLY A 832 4.70 15.09 15.03
C GLY A 832 3.73 15.68 16.05
N VAL A 833 3.54 14.98 17.17
CA VAL A 833 2.51 15.32 18.17
C VAL A 833 2.84 16.63 18.89
N GLY A 834 4.13 16.87 19.20
CA GLY A 834 4.54 18.08 19.91
C GLY A 834 4.24 19.36 19.13
N LYS A 835 4.51 19.36 17.82
CA LYS A 835 4.24 20.53 16.96
C LYS A 835 2.75 20.80 16.80
N THR A 836 1.92 19.77 16.62
CA THR A 836 0.47 19.94 16.47
C THR A 836 -0.16 20.51 17.73
N VAL A 837 0.18 19.96 18.90
CA VAL A 837 -0.29 20.46 20.20
C VAL A 837 0.16 21.89 20.43
N ARG A 838 1.44 22.19 20.16
CA ARG A 838 1.99 23.54 20.30
C ARG A 838 1.27 24.55 19.40
N THR A 839 1.11 24.27 18.11
CA THR A 839 0.46 25.19 17.17
C THR A 839 -1.00 25.43 17.55
N LEU A 840 -1.72 24.40 17.99
CA LEU A 840 -3.10 24.55 18.48
C LEU A 840 -3.15 25.40 19.77
N SER A 841 -2.23 25.15 20.71
CA SER A 841 -2.16 25.90 21.96
C SER A 841 -1.82 27.37 21.74
N GLU A 842 -0.83 27.68 20.89
CA GLU A 842 -0.46 29.05 20.54
C GLU A 842 -1.63 29.77 19.84
N ARG A 843 -2.28 29.12 18.87
CA ARG A 843 -3.46 29.67 18.17
C ARG A 843 -4.59 29.97 19.15
N ASN A 844 -4.95 29.02 19.99
CA ASN A 844 -6.02 29.17 20.97
C ASN A 844 -5.68 30.27 21.99
N GLY A 845 -4.42 30.35 22.43
CA GLY A 845 -3.94 31.40 23.34
C GLY A 845 -4.12 32.79 22.72
N PHE A 846 -3.65 32.99 21.49
CA PHE A 846 -3.82 34.26 20.78
C PHE A 846 -5.29 34.63 20.53
N GLU A 847 -6.13 33.63 20.21
CA GLU A 847 -7.57 33.86 20.01
C GLU A 847 -8.28 34.26 21.30
N ILE A 848 -7.97 33.58 22.42
CA ILE A 848 -8.51 33.91 23.74
C ILE A 848 -8.05 35.31 24.18
N ASP A 849 -6.77 35.64 24.00
CA ASP A 849 -6.23 36.96 24.32
C ASP A 849 -6.91 38.06 23.48
N PHE A 850 -7.10 37.82 22.18
CA PHE A 850 -7.80 38.75 21.31
C PHE A 850 -9.26 38.98 21.73
N LEU A 851 -10.01 37.90 22.00
CA LEU A 851 -11.40 37.98 22.43
C LEU A 851 -11.55 38.68 23.80
N THR A 852 -10.65 38.39 24.74
CA THR A 852 -10.67 39.02 26.07
C THR A 852 -10.24 40.49 26.03
N MET A 853 -9.27 40.87 25.20
CA MET A 853 -8.88 42.27 24.98
C MET A 853 -10.01 43.08 24.36
N ARG A 854 -10.74 42.53 23.39
CA ARG A 854 -11.92 43.19 22.79
C ARG A 854 -13.05 43.39 23.81
N ASN A 855 -13.28 42.43 24.70
CA ASN A 855 -14.27 42.57 25.78
C ASN A 855 -13.83 43.60 26.83
N LYS A 856 -12.53 43.72 27.12
CA LYS A 856 -12.01 44.81 27.96
C LYS A 856 -12.17 46.18 27.28
N ALA A 857 -11.91 46.31 25.98
CA ALA A 857 -12.06 47.56 25.24
C ALA A 857 -13.54 48.00 25.09
N THR A 858 -14.46 47.05 24.91
CA THR A 858 -15.92 47.33 24.88
C THR A 858 -16.50 47.54 26.27
N GLY A 859 -15.96 46.87 27.30
CA GLY A 859 -16.28 47.13 28.71
C GLY A 859 -15.85 48.52 29.18
N VAL A 860 -14.70 49.03 28.72
CA VAL A 860 -14.27 50.42 28.99
C VAL A 860 -15.19 51.43 28.29
N LYS A 861 -15.61 51.20 27.04
CA LYS A 861 -16.60 52.06 26.36
C LYS A 861 -18.00 52.00 26.99
N ALA A 862 -18.40 50.88 27.59
CA ALA A 862 -19.67 50.76 28.31
C ALA A 862 -19.62 51.39 29.71
N LEU A 863 -18.45 51.46 30.35
CA LEU A 863 -18.24 52.13 31.64
C LEU A 863 -18.08 53.65 31.50
N GLU A 864 -17.53 54.15 30.39
CA GLU A 864 -17.44 55.60 30.13
C GLU A 864 -18.78 56.22 29.72
N ASN A 865 -19.68 55.47 29.08
CA ASN A 865 -21.01 55.96 28.68
C ASN A 865 -22.08 55.85 29.78
N GLY A 866 -21.69 55.56 31.02
CA GLY A 866 -22.60 55.38 32.14
C GLY A 866 -23.00 56.65 32.90
N HIS A 867 -22.35 57.81 32.67
CA HIS A 867 -22.63 59.06 33.38
C HIS A 867 -22.46 60.28 32.47
N THR A 868 -23.54 60.70 31.78
CA THR A 868 -24.13 62.06 31.76
C THR A 868 -25.20 62.10 30.68
N GLY A 869 -26.37 62.64 31.05
CA GLY A 869 -27.54 62.75 30.17
C GLY A 869 -27.40 63.79 29.05
N GLU A 870 -28.31 63.63 28.10
CA GLU A 870 -28.90 64.60 27.16
C GLU A 870 -28.13 65.91 26.88
N GLU A 871 -27.71 66.10 25.62
CA GLU A 871 -28.20 67.21 24.78
C GLU A 871 -27.75 67.06 23.32
N ASN A 872 -28.65 67.43 22.40
CA ASN A 872 -28.48 67.49 20.95
C ASN A 872 -27.35 68.45 20.53
N ALA A 873 -26.63 68.13 19.44
CA ALA A 873 -26.41 69.06 18.33
C ALA A 873 -25.74 68.37 17.13
N MET A 874 -26.39 68.47 15.97
CA MET A 874 -25.76 68.40 14.66
C MET A 874 -24.57 69.39 14.57
N LEU A 875 -23.54 69.07 13.78
CA LEU A 875 -23.05 69.86 12.63
C LEU A 875 -21.66 69.38 12.16
N LEU A 876 -21.62 69.00 10.87
CA LEU A 876 -20.66 69.32 9.80
C LEU A 876 -19.17 68.92 9.86
N ASP A 877 -18.83 68.14 8.83
CA ASP A 877 -17.70 68.23 7.88
C ASP A 877 -16.24 68.29 8.33
N GLY A 878 -15.42 67.48 7.64
CA GLY A 878 -13.97 67.65 7.56
C GLY A 878 -13.18 66.41 7.12
N ASP A 879 -13.42 65.97 5.88
CA ASP A 879 -12.48 65.43 4.87
C ASP A 879 -11.33 64.41 5.17
N GLU A 880 -11.21 63.54 4.15
CA GLU A 880 -10.01 62.93 3.55
C GLU A 880 -9.59 61.49 3.94
N ALA A 881 -10.12 60.52 3.19
CA ALA A 881 -9.33 59.40 2.66
C ALA A 881 -9.98 58.88 1.37
N SER A 882 -9.29 59.14 0.26
CA SER A 882 -9.62 58.77 -1.12
C SER A 882 -9.77 57.26 -1.33
N ALA A 883 -10.87 56.91 -1.99
CA ALA A 883 -10.99 55.69 -2.76
C ALA A 883 -10.43 55.94 -4.16
N ASP A 884 -9.53 55.07 -4.62
CA ASP A 884 -9.33 54.81 -6.04
C ASP A 884 -9.47 53.30 -6.27
N SER A 885 -10.53 52.99 -7.00
CA SER A 885 -10.82 51.75 -7.72
C SER A 885 -10.02 51.68 -9.00
N GLU A 886 -9.62 50.46 -9.40
CA GLU A 886 -9.47 49.92 -10.78
C GLU A 886 -8.62 48.62 -10.64
N GLU A 887 -8.87 47.48 -11.27
CA GLU A 887 -9.62 47.15 -12.48
C GLU A 887 -10.00 45.66 -12.43
N ALA A 888 -11.26 45.35 -12.74
CA ALA A 888 -11.72 44.02 -13.11
C ALA A 888 -11.62 43.90 -14.64
N GLY A 889 -10.74 43.02 -15.11
CA GLY A 889 -10.61 42.66 -16.52
C GLY A 889 -11.61 41.58 -16.90
N ASP A 890 -12.66 42.01 -17.60
CA ASP A 890 -13.60 41.18 -18.36
C ASP A 890 -12.84 40.48 -19.50
N TRP A 891 -12.96 39.15 -19.64
CA TRP A 891 -12.54 38.43 -20.84
C TRP A 891 -13.71 37.58 -21.33
N MET A 892 -14.32 38.10 -22.40
CA MET A 892 -15.39 37.48 -23.16
C MET A 892 -14.95 36.17 -23.81
N GLY A 893 -15.82 35.17 -23.75
CA GLY A 893 -15.74 34.01 -24.62
C GLY A 893 -16.07 34.36 -26.07
N VAL A 894 -15.43 33.65 -27.00
CA VAL A 894 -15.96 33.36 -28.34
C VAL A 894 -15.54 31.92 -28.68
N GLU A 895 -16.56 31.12 -28.95
CA GLU A 895 -16.65 29.81 -29.65
C GLU A 895 -15.56 28.73 -29.46
#